data_AF-A0AAV9NXN7-F1
#
_entry.id   AF-A0AAV9NXN7-F1
#
_cell.length_a   1.000
_cell.length_b   1.000
_cell.length_c   1.000
_cell.angle_alpha   90.00
_cell.angle_beta   90.00
_cell.angle_gamma   90.00
#
_symmetry.space_group_name_H-M   'P 1'
#
loop_
_entity.id
_entity.type
_entity.pdbx_description
1 polymer ?
#
loop_
_entity_poly.entity_id
_entity_poly.type
_entity_poly.pdbx_seq_one_letter_code
_entity_poly.pdbx_strand_id
1 'polypeptide(L)'
;MTTSMLASGRAKVPGNLKAPLAKSCKRVSTPVQCYSSSATASPQSTNGRTRSPAKGDDAATQRELFMNVLTANATKRDAKQYLARFKPAKDASTSKTATLSPLEQERNARHRRDQDRLDRSGVNLGGLYAPARAIAESPQFTQPHVGERTAATPQQTLHVALVCLRAPESLDDATLEGVATTLSQLVKLDMRIAIVLDCGGDAGATSMREQSSAIKHQCDRLAKVIGKHSTKGARLVLGALELTDEGSHGSVQGTTDSAATVSVPSLLTDPLKRSVIPIVPTLAHTATSQLVQIPATTIMIALSRLFSGLPTSPTIPGDSRPTINTSLDRIIVLDEAGGVPSKARGDGAHVFINLDQEYSEIEGELVEYGKEIPTVTDARNVYEQHRSNLAMTKACLTLLPSASSALVITPQEAAVSSQSTEDDSSIGAGTRRRRNTLIHNLLTNKPIVSSSLPVARLPPAPGADADVDSPDMPRATLIKRGMPVTIIPPPDPTHGWLAPASGQTTLDLETDPRVDLPRLVHLIEDSFRRKLDVRHYLDRIRGRTAGLIVAGEYEGGAILTWETPPGALDSDPSRLVPYLDKFAVLSNSQGSSGVADIVFQAMVRTCFPAGVCWRSRKDNPVNKWYFERSEGTWMVPESNWTMFWTGEGVVEGRGRWEDYVGACRGVGPSWADKGRVAD
;
A
#
# COMPACT_ATOMS: atom_id res chain seq x y z
N MET A 1 13.20 48.69 -33.60
CA MET A 1 11.90 49.21 -33.14
C MET A 1 11.27 48.17 -32.22
N THR A 2 10.96 48.60 -31.01
CA THR A 2 10.45 47.86 -29.86
C THR A 2 9.13 47.14 -30.13
N THR A 3 9.01 45.87 -29.74
CA THR A 3 7.73 45.24 -29.38
C THR A 3 7.96 44.23 -28.26
N SER A 4 7.27 44.50 -27.15
CA SER A 4 7.36 43.84 -25.84
C SER A 4 6.43 42.62 -25.81
N MET A 5 6.90 41.49 -25.28
CA MET A 5 6.08 40.31 -24.97
C MET A 5 5.62 40.36 -23.51
N LEU A 6 4.30 40.25 -23.33
CA LEU A 6 3.61 40.20 -22.05
C LEU A 6 3.80 38.82 -21.38
N ALA A 7 4.63 38.79 -20.33
CA ALA A 7 4.59 37.76 -19.30
C ALA A 7 3.53 38.14 -18.26
N SER A 8 2.54 37.28 -18.01
CA SER A 8 1.51 37.50 -16.98
C SER A 8 1.91 36.81 -15.67
N GLY A 9 2.53 37.56 -14.76
CA GLY A 9 2.66 37.22 -13.34
C GLY A 9 1.49 37.82 -12.56
N ARG A 10 0.77 37.01 -11.76
CA ARG A 10 -0.23 37.50 -10.80
C ARG A 10 0.36 37.45 -9.39
N ALA A 11 0.79 38.61 -8.91
CA ALA A 11 1.00 38.88 -7.50
C ALA A 11 -0.21 39.68 -6.96
N LYS A 12 -0.75 39.31 -5.80
CA LYS A 12 -1.79 40.07 -5.09
C LYS A 12 -1.20 40.61 -3.79
N VAL A 13 -1.14 41.93 -3.69
CA VAL A 13 -0.88 42.70 -2.46
C VAL A 13 -2.25 43.15 -1.90
N PRO A 14 -2.48 43.15 -0.58
CA PRO A 14 -3.75 43.58 0.00
C PRO A 14 -3.79 45.10 0.23
N GLY A 15 -4.90 45.72 -0.19
CA GLY A 15 -5.25 47.11 0.08
C GLY A 15 -6.33 47.23 1.16
N ASN A 16 -6.20 48.29 1.95
CA ASN A 16 -6.83 48.52 3.24
C ASN A 16 -8.28 49.05 3.18
N LEU A 17 -9.00 48.80 4.29
CA LEU A 17 -10.07 49.59 4.92
C LEU A 17 -11.44 49.78 4.23
N LYS A 18 -12.48 49.25 4.88
CA LYS A 18 -13.72 49.96 5.23
C LYS A 18 -14.52 49.17 6.29
N ALA A 19 -14.77 49.81 7.44
CA ALA A 19 -15.68 49.35 8.50
C ALA A 19 -17.16 49.44 8.05
N PRO A 20 -18.09 48.70 8.68
CA PRO A 20 -18.91 49.36 9.70
C PRO A 20 -19.42 48.48 10.88
N LEU A 21 -19.52 49.16 12.04
CA LEU A 21 -20.59 49.14 13.06
C LEU A 21 -21.11 47.80 13.62
N ALA A 22 -20.72 47.57 14.88
CA ALA A 22 -21.26 46.60 15.82
C ALA A 22 -22.73 46.88 16.22
N LYS A 23 -23.51 45.81 16.36
CA LYS A 23 -24.69 45.76 17.22
C LYS A 23 -24.54 44.61 18.21
N SER A 24 -24.45 45.00 19.47
CA SER A 24 -24.37 44.15 20.66
C SER A 24 -25.77 43.65 21.02
N CYS A 25 -25.93 42.33 21.16
CA CYS A 25 -27.03 41.73 21.91
C CYS A 25 -26.45 40.72 22.90
N LYS A 26 -26.35 41.15 24.16
CA LYS A 26 -26.13 40.28 25.32
C LYS A 26 -27.41 39.50 25.61
N ARG A 27 -27.31 38.19 25.82
CA ARG A 27 -28.26 37.45 26.67
C ARG A 27 -27.48 36.49 27.56
N VAL A 28 -27.62 36.74 28.86
CA VAL A 28 -27.17 35.94 29.99
C VAL A 28 -28.22 34.87 30.25
N SER A 29 -27.81 33.63 30.50
CA SER A 29 -28.59 32.68 31.30
C SER A 29 -27.70 31.61 31.91
N THR A 30 -27.90 31.44 33.21
CA THR A 30 -27.21 30.66 34.25
C THR A 30 -27.28 29.14 34.09
N PRO A 31 -26.35 28.35 34.68
CA PRO A 31 -26.48 26.91 34.78
C PRO A 31 -27.27 26.49 36.03
N VAL A 32 -28.18 25.53 35.86
CA VAL A 32 -28.87 24.83 36.96
C VAL A 32 -28.19 23.49 37.18
N GLN A 33 -27.78 23.29 38.43
CA GLN A 33 -27.16 22.09 38.98
C GLN A 33 -28.27 21.28 39.67
N CYS A 34 -28.44 20.00 39.33
CA CYS A 34 -29.26 19.08 40.12
C CYS A 34 -28.49 17.79 40.38
N TYR A 35 -28.22 17.56 41.67
CA TYR A 35 -27.84 16.28 42.23
C TYR A 35 -29.09 15.41 42.43
N SER A 36 -28.99 14.10 42.19
CA SER A 36 -29.70 13.11 43.00
C SER A 36 -29.02 11.75 42.93
N SER A 37 -29.10 11.06 44.07
CA SER A 37 -28.35 9.89 44.51
C SER A 37 -29.07 8.56 44.26
N SER A 38 -28.25 7.52 44.16
CA SER A 38 -28.46 6.05 44.28
C SER A 38 -29.80 5.49 44.80
N ALA A 39 -30.26 4.39 44.19
CA ALA A 39 -30.61 3.13 44.88
C ALA A 39 -30.87 1.95 43.92
N THR A 40 -30.42 0.77 44.37
CA THR A 40 -30.61 -0.60 43.89
C THR A 40 -32.06 -1.06 43.74
N ALA A 41 -32.38 -1.85 42.69
CA ALA A 41 -33.37 -2.93 42.72
C ALA A 41 -33.33 -3.80 41.45
N SER A 42 -33.14 -5.11 41.62
CA SER A 42 -33.55 -6.17 40.66
C SER A 42 -35.07 -6.39 40.79
N PRO A 43 -35.80 -6.79 39.74
CA PRO A 43 -36.28 -8.18 39.70
C PRO A 43 -36.51 -8.82 38.30
N GLN A 44 -36.32 -10.15 38.28
CA GLN A 44 -37.08 -11.23 37.63
C GLN A 44 -37.59 -11.15 36.17
N SER A 45 -37.03 -12.09 35.37
CA SER A 45 -37.67 -13.01 34.39
C SER A 45 -39.13 -12.76 33.98
N THR A 46 -39.33 -12.35 32.72
CA THR A 46 -40.54 -12.67 31.95
C THR A 46 -40.20 -13.06 30.50
N ASN A 47 -40.80 -14.16 30.05
CA ASN A 47 -40.73 -14.70 28.69
C ASN A 47 -41.42 -13.76 27.70
N GLY A 48 -40.67 -13.20 26.74
CA GLY A 48 -41.19 -12.39 25.65
C GLY A 48 -40.48 -12.70 24.33
N ARG A 49 -41.22 -13.24 23.36
CA ARG A 49 -40.81 -13.51 21.98
C ARG A 49 -40.02 -12.32 21.39
N THR A 50 -38.74 -12.53 21.11
CA THR A 50 -37.89 -11.57 20.41
C THR A 50 -38.27 -11.49 18.93
N ARG A 51 -38.88 -10.37 18.56
CA ARG A 51 -38.89 -9.86 17.18
C ARG A 51 -37.46 -9.44 16.83
N SER A 52 -36.87 -10.09 15.84
CA SER A 52 -35.54 -9.79 15.30
C SER A 52 -35.44 -8.34 14.76
N PRO A 53 -34.54 -7.48 15.26
CA PRO A 53 -34.20 -6.21 14.63
C PRO A 53 -32.97 -6.41 13.75
N ALA A 54 -33.14 -6.88 12.51
CA ALA A 54 -31.99 -7.24 11.65
C ALA A 54 -32.06 -6.69 10.23
N LYS A 55 -32.81 -5.60 9.99
CA LYS A 55 -32.83 -4.94 8.66
C LYS A 55 -32.42 -3.46 8.66
N GLY A 56 -32.39 -2.79 9.82
CA GLY A 56 -31.99 -1.38 9.92
C GLY A 56 -30.48 -1.15 10.01
N ASP A 57 -29.79 -2.01 10.76
CA ASP A 57 -28.35 -1.89 11.03
C ASP A 57 -27.50 -2.12 9.77
N ASP A 58 -27.88 -3.05 8.90
CA ASP A 58 -27.12 -3.34 7.67
C ASP A 58 -27.09 -2.14 6.72
N ALA A 59 -28.20 -1.40 6.59
CA ALA A 59 -28.28 -0.25 5.69
C ALA A 59 -27.50 0.97 6.23
N ALA A 60 -27.54 1.20 7.54
CA ALA A 60 -26.76 2.27 8.19
C ALA A 60 -25.26 1.95 8.16
N THR A 61 -24.88 0.70 8.45
CA THR A 61 -23.50 0.22 8.43
C THR A 61 -22.91 0.26 7.02
N GLN A 62 -23.70 -0.13 6.00
CA GLN A 62 -23.29 0.00 4.60
C GLN A 62 -23.10 1.46 4.19
N ARG A 63 -24.02 2.36 4.59
CA ARG A 63 -23.88 3.81 4.32
C ARG A 63 -22.61 4.36 4.97
N GLU A 64 -22.32 4.02 6.23
CA GLU A 64 -21.10 4.42 6.93
C GLU A 64 -19.84 3.91 6.21
N LEU A 65 -19.84 2.65 5.75
CA LEU A 65 -18.76 2.07 4.95
C LEU A 65 -18.52 2.86 3.65
N PHE A 66 -19.59 3.15 2.91
CA PHE A 66 -19.50 3.96 1.69
C PHE A 66 -19.01 5.37 1.98
N MET A 67 -19.48 5.98 3.07
CA MET A 67 -19.01 7.30 3.48
C MET A 67 -17.52 7.27 3.83
N ASN A 68 -17.04 6.27 4.58
CA ASN A 68 -15.63 6.11 4.93
C ASN A 68 -14.74 5.91 3.70
N VAL A 69 -15.22 5.19 2.68
CA VAL A 69 -14.51 5.02 1.40
C VAL A 69 -14.48 6.33 0.60
N LEU A 70 -15.58 7.10 0.62
CA LEU A 70 -15.70 8.38 -0.08
C LEU A 70 -14.91 9.51 0.62
N THR A 71 -14.86 9.54 1.95
CA THR A 71 -14.09 10.50 2.74
C THR A 71 -12.58 10.26 2.62
N ALA A 72 -12.16 9.02 2.38
CA ALA A 72 -10.76 8.67 2.17
C ALA A 72 -10.16 9.23 0.86
N ASN A 73 -10.95 9.89 0.00
CA ASN A 73 -10.52 10.47 -1.29
C ASN A 73 -9.80 9.44 -2.19
N ALA A 74 -10.11 8.16 -2.03
CA ALA A 74 -9.63 7.09 -2.89
C ALA A 74 -10.28 7.26 -4.27
N THR A 75 -9.52 7.06 -5.35
CA THR A 75 -10.13 7.12 -6.68
C THR A 75 -11.15 5.99 -6.82
N LYS A 76 -12.18 6.18 -7.68
CA LYS A 76 -13.14 5.11 -8.01
C LYS A 76 -12.43 3.82 -8.45
N ARG A 77 -11.25 3.94 -9.07
CA ARG A 77 -10.39 2.82 -9.46
C ARG A 77 -9.81 2.10 -8.24
N ASP A 78 -9.22 2.83 -7.30
CA ASP A 78 -8.59 2.27 -6.09
C ASP A 78 -9.62 1.54 -5.22
N ALA A 79 -10.78 2.17 -4.96
CA ALA A 79 -11.86 1.54 -4.20
C ALA A 79 -12.39 0.29 -4.90
N LYS A 80 -12.56 0.32 -6.23
CA LYS A 80 -12.97 -0.85 -7.01
C LYS A 80 -11.92 -1.97 -6.97
N GLN A 81 -10.63 -1.62 -6.99
CA GLN A 81 -9.53 -2.57 -6.92
C GLN A 81 -9.44 -3.23 -5.55
N TYR A 82 -9.62 -2.47 -4.47
CA TYR A 82 -9.69 -3.01 -3.11
C TYR A 82 -10.88 -3.96 -2.96
N LEU A 83 -12.10 -3.51 -3.33
CA LEU A 83 -13.32 -4.32 -3.23
C LEU A 83 -13.31 -5.56 -4.15
N ALA A 84 -12.55 -5.54 -5.25
CA ALA A 84 -12.43 -6.69 -6.13
C ALA A 84 -11.76 -7.90 -5.46
N ARG A 85 -10.92 -7.68 -4.44
CA ARG A 85 -10.23 -8.74 -3.68
C ARG A 85 -11.19 -9.59 -2.86
N PHE A 86 -12.31 -9.01 -2.45
CA PHE A 86 -13.30 -9.65 -1.58
C PHE A 86 -14.50 -10.22 -2.33
N LYS A 87 -14.52 -10.13 -3.66
CA LYS A 87 -15.57 -10.79 -4.44
C LYS A 87 -15.31 -12.29 -4.42
N PRO A 88 -16.27 -13.14 -4.02
CA PRO A 88 -16.13 -14.56 -4.22
C PRO A 88 -15.88 -14.80 -5.70
N ALA A 89 -14.92 -15.67 -6.02
CA ALA A 89 -14.73 -16.13 -7.38
C ALA A 89 -16.11 -16.57 -7.87
N LYS A 90 -16.65 -15.89 -8.89
CA LYS A 90 -17.88 -16.36 -9.53
C LYS A 90 -17.61 -17.81 -9.90
N ASP A 91 -18.39 -18.72 -9.34
CA ASP A 91 -18.34 -20.12 -9.72
C ASP A 91 -18.25 -20.17 -11.25
N ALA A 92 -17.23 -20.85 -11.76
CA ALA A 92 -17.10 -21.17 -13.17
C ALA A 92 -18.20 -22.17 -13.63
N SER A 93 -19.35 -22.21 -12.95
CA SER A 93 -20.48 -23.11 -13.20
C SER A 93 -21.57 -22.50 -14.09
N THR A 94 -21.36 -21.32 -14.68
CA THR A 94 -22.24 -20.82 -15.76
C THR A 94 -21.75 -21.18 -17.17
N SER A 95 -20.76 -22.08 -17.30
CA SER A 95 -20.56 -22.82 -18.55
C SER A 95 -21.33 -24.14 -18.49
N LYS A 96 -22.37 -24.26 -19.33
CA LYS A 96 -23.14 -25.48 -19.51
C LYS A 96 -22.29 -26.55 -20.21
N THR A 97 -21.46 -27.27 -19.46
CA THR A 97 -21.02 -28.62 -19.82
C THR A 97 -20.57 -29.35 -18.56
N ALA A 98 -21.53 -29.83 -17.77
CA ALA A 98 -21.22 -30.80 -16.73
C ALA A 98 -20.85 -32.13 -17.41
N THR A 99 -19.58 -32.52 -17.34
CA THR A 99 -19.15 -33.88 -17.62
C THR A 99 -19.82 -34.82 -16.62
N LEU A 100 -20.86 -35.52 -17.08
CA LEU A 100 -21.57 -36.55 -16.32
C LEU A 100 -20.61 -37.65 -15.90
N SER A 101 -20.82 -38.23 -14.72
CA SER A 101 -20.01 -39.35 -14.23
C SER A 101 -20.10 -40.57 -15.18
N PRO A 102 -19.07 -41.45 -15.23
CA PRO A 102 -19.06 -42.60 -16.15
C PRO A 102 -20.29 -43.51 -16.01
N LEU A 103 -20.82 -43.66 -14.79
CA LEU A 103 -22.02 -44.45 -14.50
C LEU A 103 -23.30 -43.80 -15.04
N GLU A 104 -23.40 -42.47 -15.00
CA GLU A 104 -24.54 -41.74 -15.56
C GLU A 104 -24.51 -41.72 -17.10
N GLN A 105 -23.31 -41.70 -17.69
CA GLN A 105 -23.14 -41.83 -19.14
C GLN A 105 -23.58 -43.21 -19.64
N GLU A 106 -23.20 -44.28 -18.94
CA GLU A 106 -23.60 -45.66 -19.23
C GLU A 106 -25.14 -45.83 -19.12
N ARG A 107 -25.75 -45.29 -18.06
CA ARG A 107 -27.21 -45.33 -17.85
C ARG A 107 -27.96 -44.59 -18.97
N ASN A 108 -27.47 -43.41 -19.36
CA ASN A 108 -28.07 -42.62 -20.44
C ASN A 108 -27.83 -43.23 -21.84
N ALA A 109 -26.77 -44.03 -22.00
CA ALA A 109 -26.51 -44.78 -23.23
C ALA A 109 -27.40 -46.03 -23.35
N ARG A 110 -27.76 -46.68 -22.24
CA ARG A 110 -28.75 -47.76 -22.22
C ARG A 110 -30.15 -47.24 -22.51
N HIS A 111 -30.58 -46.15 -21.86
CA HIS A 111 -31.88 -45.54 -22.14
C HIS A 111 -32.04 -45.09 -23.60
N ARG A 112 -30.98 -44.55 -24.23
CA ARG A 112 -31.02 -44.21 -25.67
C ARG A 112 -31.14 -45.44 -26.57
N ARG A 113 -30.46 -46.54 -26.23
CA ARG A 113 -30.56 -47.80 -27.00
C ARG A 113 -31.94 -48.45 -26.89
N ASP A 114 -32.56 -48.39 -25.72
CA ASP A 114 -33.90 -48.93 -25.51
C ASP A 114 -34.97 -48.07 -26.24
N GLN A 115 -34.79 -46.75 -26.25
CA GLN A 115 -35.66 -45.84 -27.01
C GLN A 115 -35.55 -46.04 -28.53
N ASP A 116 -34.33 -46.17 -29.07
CA ASP A 116 -34.09 -46.47 -30.49
C ASP A 116 -34.68 -47.81 -30.94
N ARG A 117 -34.71 -48.81 -30.03
CA ARG A 117 -35.31 -50.12 -30.29
C ARG A 117 -36.84 -50.04 -30.38
N LEU A 118 -37.46 -49.22 -29.54
CA LEU A 118 -38.90 -49.00 -29.54
C LEU A 118 -39.34 -48.22 -30.79
N ASP A 119 -38.58 -47.19 -31.18
CA ASP A 119 -38.85 -46.37 -32.37
C ASP A 119 -38.76 -47.19 -33.69
N ARG A 120 -37.87 -48.19 -33.75
CA ARG A 120 -37.80 -49.12 -34.90
C ARG A 120 -38.95 -50.13 -34.99
N SER A 121 -39.64 -50.40 -33.88
CA SER A 121 -40.75 -51.37 -33.84
C SER A 121 -42.10 -50.77 -34.25
N GLY A 122 -42.18 -49.44 -34.47
CA GLY A 122 -43.37 -48.75 -34.98
C GLY A 122 -44.55 -48.67 -34.00
N VAL A 123 -44.39 -49.11 -32.74
CA VAL A 123 -45.45 -49.06 -31.73
C VAL A 123 -45.13 -47.97 -30.70
N ASN A 124 -45.84 -46.86 -30.78
CA ASN A 124 -45.62 -45.70 -29.91
C ASN A 124 -46.41 -45.84 -28.59
N LEU A 125 -45.89 -46.63 -27.65
CA LEU A 125 -46.45 -46.75 -26.29
C LEU A 125 -45.75 -45.75 -25.38
N GLY A 126 -46.16 -44.48 -25.46
CA GLY A 126 -45.56 -43.39 -24.69
C GLY A 126 -45.42 -43.71 -23.20
N GLY A 127 -44.20 -43.54 -22.67
CA GLY A 127 -43.87 -43.36 -21.25
C GLY A 127 -44.24 -44.45 -20.23
N LEU A 128 -44.93 -45.52 -20.61
CA LEU A 128 -45.53 -46.49 -19.67
C LEU A 128 -44.52 -47.41 -18.95
N TYR A 129 -43.28 -47.54 -19.46
CA TYR A 129 -42.23 -48.38 -18.87
C TYR A 129 -41.03 -47.58 -18.33
N ALA A 130 -41.11 -46.25 -18.29
CA ALA A 130 -40.11 -45.48 -17.55
C ALA A 130 -40.34 -45.71 -16.04
N PRO A 131 -39.31 -46.11 -15.26
CA PRO A 131 -39.48 -46.26 -13.82
C PRO A 131 -39.97 -44.93 -13.26
N ALA A 132 -41.08 -44.96 -12.52
CA ALA A 132 -41.70 -43.76 -11.97
C ALA A 132 -40.65 -42.91 -11.26
N ARG A 133 -40.65 -41.58 -11.48
CA ARG A 133 -39.67 -40.63 -10.92
C ARG A 133 -39.42 -40.83 -9.42
N ALA A 134 -40.46 -41.23 -8.68
CA ALA A 134 -40.38 -41.55 -7.26
C ALA A 134 -39.41 -42.70 -6.92
N ILE A 135 -39.22 -43.67 -7.80
CA ILE A 135 -38.29 -44.81 -7.63
C ILE A 135 -36.85 -44.39 -7.95
N ALA A 136 -36.66 -43.46 -8.91
CA ALA A 136 -35.35 -42.90 -9.23
C ALA A 136 -34.83 -41.93 -8.15
N GLU A 137 -35.73 -41.30 -7.39
CA GLU A 137 -35.42 -40.36 -6.31
C GLU A 137 -35.36 -41.02 -4.92
N SER A 138 -35.54 -42.34 -4.81
CA SER A 138 -35.36 -43.05 -3.55
C SER A 138 -33.89 -43.02 -3.12
N PRO A 139 -33.56 -42.63 -1.87
CA PRO A 139 -32.18 -42.63 -1.40
C PRO A 139 -31.66 -44.07 -1.31
N GLN A 140 -30.66 -44.40 -2.13
CA GLN A 140 -29.95 -45.66 -2.02
C GLN A 140 -28.89 -45.54 -0.92
N PHE A 141 -28.98 -46.41 0.10
CA PHE A 141 -27.95 -46.55 1.11
C PHE A 141 -26.73 -47.25 0.50
N THR A 142 -25.79 -46.49 -0.04
CA THR A 142 -24.47 -46.98 -0.41
C THR A 142 -23.52 -46.75 0.77
N GLN A 143 -22.85 -47.80 1.25
CA GLN A 143 -21.75 -47.65 2.20
C GLN A 143 -20.67 -46.73 1.59
N PRO A 144 -20.14 -45.74 2.33
CA PRO A 144 -19.13 -44.85 1.79
C PRO A 144 -17.84 -45.63 1.54
N HIS A 145 -17.43 -45.73 0.28
CA HIS A 145 -16.05 -46.06 -0.06
C HIS A 145 -15.15 -44.96 0.51
N VAL A 146 -14.22 -45.37 1.38
CA VAL A 146 -13.13 -44.54 1.88
C VAL A 146 -12.30 -44.09 0.67
N GLY A 147 -12.32 -42.80 0.32
CA GLY A 147 -11.40 -42.25 -0.67
C GLY A 147 -11.82 -41.05 -1.51
N GLU A 148 -13.06 -40.56 -1.45
CA GLU A 148 -13.40 -39.31 -2.16
C GLU A 148 -13.08 -38.10 -1.29
N ARG A 149 -11.90 -37.49 -1.55
CA ARG A 149 -11.64 -36.11 -1.16
C ARG A 149 -12.73 -35.25 -1.82
N THR A 150 -13.70 -34.81 -1.02
CA THR A 150 -14.62 -33.74 -1.39
C THR A 150 -13.81 -32.61 -1.99
N ALA A 151 -14.07 -32.28 -3.26
CA ALA A 151 -13.49 -31.12 -3.91
C ALA A 151 -13.71 -29.91 -3.02
N ALA A 152 -12.62 -29.39 -2.44
CA ALA A 152 -12.68 -28.27 -1.53
C ALA A 152 -13.30 -27.08 -2.26
N THR A 153 -14.47 -26.62 -1.79
CA THR A 153 -14.99 -25.29 -2.16
C THR A 153 -13.86 -24.28 -2.04
N PRO A 154 -13.63 -23.40 -3.03
CA PRO A 154 -12.55 -22.43 -2.98
C PRO A 154 -12.72 -21.55 -1.72
N GLN A 155 -11.91 -21.81 -0.70
CA GLN A 155 -11.93 -21.03 0.53
C GLN A 155 -11.42 -19.63 0.23
N GLN A 156 -12.25 -18.62 0.49
CA GLN A 156 -11.92 -17.21 0.33
C GLN A 156 -10.63 -16.89 1.10
N THR A 157 -9.69 -16.20 0.44
CA THR A 157 -8.46 -15.72 1.07
C THR A 157 -8.80 -14.71 2.16
N LEU A 158 -8.34 -14.96 3.39
CA LEU A 158 -8.44 -14.00 4.48
C LEU A 158 -7.31 -12.98 4.36
N HIS A 159 -7.66 -11.73 4.06
CA HIS A 159 -6.70 -10.62 4.05
C HIS A 159 -6.46 -10.16 5.49
N VAL A 160 -5.21 -10.27 5.93
CA VAL A 160 -4.79 -9.98 7.30
C VAL A 160 -3.95 -8.69 7.35
N ALA A 161 -4.15 -7.90 8.39
CA ALA A 161 -3.29 -6.81 8.81
C ALA A 161 -2.71 -7.13 10.20
N LEU A 162 -1.39 -7.04 10.32
CA LEU A 162 -0.67 -7.23 11.56
C LEU A 162 -0.30 -5.87 12.16
N VAL A 163 -0.81 -5.56 13.35
CA VAL A 163 -0.65 -4.27 14.00
C VAL A 163 0.28 -4.44 15.21
N CYS A 164 1.33 -3.63 15.30
CA CYS A 164 2.13 -3.50 16.51
C CYS A 164 1.75 -2.19 17.19
N LEU A 165 1.24 -2.24 18.42
CA LEU A 165 0.98 -1.07 19.25
C LEU A 165 2.04 -0.99 20.33
N ARG A 166 2.88 0.04 20.26
CA ARG A 166 3.95 0.27 21.23
C ARG A 166 3.52 1.22 22.34
N ALA A 167 4.05 0.98 23.54
CA ALA A 167 3.83 1.77 24.74
C ALA A 167 2.35 2.13 25.00
N PRO A 168 1.40 1.18 24.99
CA PRO A 168 -0.02 1.49 25.25
C PRO A 168 -0.27 2.15 26.62
N GLU A 169 0.64 1.99 27.57
CA GLU A 169 0.61 2.63 28.89
C GLU A 169 0.82 4.15 28.86
N SER A 170 1.51 4.71 27.85
CA SER A 170 1.68 6.17 27.71
C SER A 170 0.45 6.83 27.08
N LEU A 171 -0.39 6.06 26.39
CA LEU A 171 -1.56 6.57 25.68
C LEU A 171 -2.71 6.90 26.62
N ASP A 172 -3.32 8.06 26.42
CA ASP A 172 -4.56 8.46 27.06
C ASP A 172 -5.76 7.66 26.52
N ASP A 173 -6.83 7.57 27.32
CA ASP A 173 -8.00 6.78 26.98
C ASP A 173 -8.75 7.32 25.74
N ALA A 174 -8.68 8.62 25.45
CA ALA A 174 -9.35 9.20 24.28
C ALA A 174 -8.61 8.84 22.98
N THR A 175 -7.28 8.92 22.97
CA THR A 175 -6.47 8.43 21.84
C THR A 175 -6.67 6.93 21.63
N LEU A 176 -6.66 6.13 22.69
CA LEU A 176 -6.89 4.69 22.62
C LEU A 176 -8.28 4.35 22.04
N GLU A 177 -9.30 5.12 22.43
CA GLU A 177 -10.66 5.01 21.90
C GLU A 177 -10.74 5.37 20.41
N GLY A 178 -10.05 6.44 19.99
CA GLY A 178 -9.95 6.79 18.57
C GLY A 178 -9.24 5.71 17.74
N VAL A 179 -8.12 5.16 18.23
CA VAL A 179 -7.42 4.04 17.56
C VAL A 179 -8.33 2.83 17.44
N ALA A 180 -9.02 2.44 18.52
CA ALA A 180 -9.94 1.31 18.51
C ALA A 180 -11.11 1.51 17.53
N THR A 181 -11.60 2.75 17.41
CA THR A 181 -12.63 3.12 16.43
C THR A 181 -12.12 2.92 15.00
N THR A 182 -10.93 3.44 14.69
CA THR A 182 -10.30 3.26 13.38
C THR A 182 -10.07 1.79 13.05
N LEU A 183 -9.51 0.99 13.97
CA LEU A 183 -9.31 -0.45 13.76
C LEU A 183 -10.65 -1.18 13.52
N SER A 184 -11.70 -0.80 14.24
CA SER A 184 -13.05 -1.35 14.05
C SER A 184 -13.60 -1.02 12.66
N GLN A 185 -13.35 0.18 12.13
CA GLN A 185 -13.71 0.55 10.77
C GLN A 185 -12.94 -0.25 9.71
N LEU A 186 -11.66 -0.56 9.94
CA LEU A 186 -10.89 -1.44 9.04
C LEU A 186 -11.47 -2.87 9.04
N VAL A 187 -11.92 -3.39 10.18
CA VAL A 187 -12.64 -4.68 10.24
C VAL A 187 -13.97 -4.64 9.47
N LYS A 188 -14.70 -3.52 9.51
CA LYS A 188 -15.91 -3.32 8.67
C LYS A 188 -15.58 -3.35 7.16
N LEU A 189 -14.35 -3.02 6.76
CA LEU A 189 -13.83 -3.13 5.39
C LEU A 189 -13.30 -4.54 5.04
N ASP A 190 -13.71 -5.55 5.81
CA ASP A 190 -13.34 -6.98 5.72
C ASP A 190 -11.83 -7.28 5.86
N MET A 191 -11.09 -6.37 6.50
CA MET A 191 -9.70 -6.61 6.89
C MET A 191 -9.66 -7.38 8.22
N ARG A 192 -8.91 -8.49 8.28
CA ARG A 192 -8.72 -9.27 9.51
C ARG A 192 -7.52 -8.71 10.26
N ILE A 193 -7.68 -8.31 11.53
CA ILE A 193 -6.62 -7.63 12.27
C ILE A 193 -6.12 -8.51 13.39
N ALA A 194 -4.80 -8.67 13.49
CA ALA A 194 -4.12 -9.22 14.67
C ALA A 194 -3.26 -8.12 15.29
N ILE A 195 -3.35 -7.94 16.61
CA ILE A 195 -2.61 -6.89 17.34
C ILE A 195 -1.55 -7.53 18.20
N VAL A 196 -0.31 -7.06 18.09
CA VAL A 196 0.78 -7.30 19.04
C VAL A 196 0.91 -6.09 19.94
N LEU A 197 0.88 -6.31 21.24
CA LEU A 197 0.96 -5.25 22.24
C LEU A 197 2.35 -5.24 22.88
N ASP A 198 3.11 -4.19 22.59
CA ASP A 198 4.46 -3.97 23.10
C ASP A 198 4.42 -2.96 24.25
N CYS A 199 4.21 -3.47 25.47
CA CYS A 199 4.33 -2.66 26.68
C CYS A 199 5.81 -2.46 27.02
N GLY A 200 6.20 -1.21 27.22
CA GLY A 200 7.43 -0.86 27.91
C GLY A 200 7.37 -1.51 29.29
N GLY A 201 8.32 -2.39 29.57
CA GLY A 201 8.38 -3.06 30.86
C GLY A 201 8.38 -2.01 31.97
N ASP A 202 7.53 -2.19 32.98
CA ASP A 202 7.55 -1.35 34.16
C ASP A 202 8.90 -1.54 34.85
N ALA A 203 9.77 -0.51 34.81
CA ALA A 203 11.10 -0.54 35.39
C ALA A 203 11.09 -0.81 36.91
N GLY A 204 9.90 -0.73 37.56
CA GLY A 204 9.69 -1.08 38.95
C GLY A 204 9.23 -2.52 39.24
N ALA A 205 8.90 -3.34 38.22
CA ALA A 205 8.43 -4.71 38.43
C ALA A 205 9.58 -5.64 38.84
N THR A 206 9.48 -6.24 40.03
CA THR A 206 10.54 -7.12 40.56
C THR A 206 10.33 -8.60 40.21
N SER A 207 9.14 -8.96 39.73
CA SER A 207 8.78 -10.33 39.35
C SER A 207 8.14 -10.40 37.96
N MET A 208 8.47 -11.46 37.21
CA MET A 208 7.77 -11.83 35.97
C MET A 208 6.25 -11.93 36.13
N ARG A 209 5.77 -12.28 37.34
CA ARG A 209 4.33 -12.35 37.62
C ARG A 209 3.68 -10.96 37.58
N GLU A 210 4.29 -9.98 38.24
CA GLU A 210 3.81 -8.59 38.28
C GLU A 210 3.86 -7.99 36.88
N GLN A 211 4.97 -8.17 36.18
CA GLN A 211 5.13 -7.70 34.82
C GLN A 211 4.10 -8.33 33.86
N SER A 212 3.90 -9.64 33.93
CA SER A 212 2.87 -10.30 33.12
C SER A 212 1.46 -9.83 33.45
N SER A 213 1.20 -9.45 34.71
CA SER A 213 -0.09 -8.90 35.15
C SER A 213 -0.32 -7.51 34.59
N ALA A 214 0.71 -6.65 34.58
CA ALA A 214 0.65 -5.32 33.99
C ALA A 214 0.38 -5.38 32.47
N ILE A 215 1.09 -6.25 31.75
CA ILE A 215 0.89 -6.47 30.31
C ILE A 215 -0.54 -6.97 30.03
N LYS A 216 -1.03 -7.95 30.80
CA LYS A 216 -2.40 -8.46 30.68
C LYS A 216 -3.44 -7.37 30.93
N HIS A 217 -3.22 -6.52 31.94
CA HIS A 217 -4.11 -5.40 32.23
C HIS A 217 -4.21 -4.43 31.04
N GLN A 218 -3.09 -4.09 30.39
CA GLN A 218 -3.12 -3.26 29.18
C GLN A 218 -3.82 -3.95 28.00
N CYS A 219 -3.64 -5.27 27.84
CA CYS A 219 -4.38 -6.04 26.84
C CYS A 219 -5.90 -5.99 27.08
N ASP A 220 -6.33 -6.18 28.34
CA ASP A 220 -7.75 -6.15 28.71
C ASP A 220 -8.34 -4.75 28.56
N ARG A 221 -7.57 -3.69 28.88
CA ARG A 221 -7.92 -2.29 28.62
C ARG A 221 -8.21 -2.07 27.13
N LEU A 222 -7.29 -2.47 26.25
CA LEU A 222 -7.48 -2.38 24.80
C LEU A 222 -8.67 -3.23 24.32
N ALA A 223 -8.80 -4.47 24.80
CA ALA A 223 -9.89 -5.36 24.42
C ALA A 223 -11.26 -4.77 24.77
N LYS A 224 -11.39 -4.17 25.95
CA LYS A 224 -12.60 -3.51 26.43
C LYS A 224 -12.97 -2.32 25.54
N VAL A 225 -12.00 -1.50 25.16
CA VAL A 225 -12.22 -0.33 24.30
C VAL A 225 -12.63 -0.76 22.88
N ILE A 226 -11.97 -1.75 22.29
CA ILE A 226 -12.36 -2.32 20.99
C ILE A 226 -13.79 -2.92 21.06
N GLY A 227 -14.14 -3.57 22.16
CA GLY A 227 -15.47 -4.14 22.38
C GLY A 227 -16.61 -3.13 22.37
N LYS A 228 -16.34 -1.83 22.58
CA LYS A 228 -17.36 -0.77 22.47
C LYS A 228 -17.71 -0.43 21.01
N HIS A 229 -16.74 -0.57 20.10
CA HIS A 229 -16.83 -0.07 18.71
C HIS A 229 -16.91 -1.18 17.66
N SER A 230 -16.45 -2.39 18.00
CA SER A 230 -16.50 -3.57 17.14
C SER A 230 -17.64 -4.51 17.57
N THR A 231 -18.51 -4.87 16.63
CA THR A 231 -19.59 -5.84 16.86
C THR A 231 -19.09 -7.25 17.19
N LYS A 232 -17.82 -7.55 16.87
CA LYS A 232 -17.18 -8.86 17.08
C LYS A 232 -16.18 -8.84 18.24
N GLY A 233 -15.77 -7.65 18.68
CA GLY A 233 -14.86 -7.45 19.80
C GLY A 233 -13.43 -7.93 19.54
N ALA A 234 -12.66 -8.02 20.64
CA ALA A 234 -11.28 -8.49 20.66
C ALA A 234 -11.10 -9.56 21.75
N ARG A 235 -10.05 -10.37 21.61
CA ARG A 235 -9.72 -11.44 22.56
C ARG A 235 -8.22 -11.47 22.84
N LEU A 236 -7.86 -11.47 24.13
CA LEU A 236 -6.49 -11.76 24.58
C LEU A 236 -6.12 -13.22 24.26
N VAL A 237 -4.97 -13.39 23.62
CA VAL A 237 -4.39 -14.69 23.26
C VAL A 237 -3.13 -14.92 24.08
N LEU A 238 -3.17 -15.93 24.95
CA LEU A 238 -2.03 -16.37 25.77
C LEU A 238 -1.59 -17.77 25.32
N GLY A 239 -0.29 -18.05 25.40
CA GLY A 239 0.25 -19.39 25.17
C GLY A 239 0.30 -19.84 23.71
N ALA A 240 0.15 -18.93 22.75
CA ALA A 240 0.27 -19.26 21.33
C ALA A 240 1.73 -19.32 20.83
N LEU A 241 2.67 -18.76 21.61
CA LEU A 241 4.07 -18.57 21.24
C LEU A 241 5.01 -19.39 22.11
N GLU A 242 5.98 -20.02 21.46
CA GLU A 242 7.05 -20.80 22.08
C GLU A 242 8.42 -20.34 21.58
N LEU A 243 9.38 -20.15 22.49
CA LEU A 243 10.77 -19.88 22.13
C LEU A 243 11.47 -21.17 21.70
N THR A 244 12.14 -21.13 20.56
CA THR A 244 13.05 -22.17 20.12
C THR A 244 14.49 -21.76 20.44
N ASP A 245 15.21 -22.58 21.20
CA ASP A 245 16.67 -22.47 21.34
C ASP A 245 17.32 -22.96 20.05
N GLU A 246 17.59 -22.07 19.09
CA GLU A 246 18.53 -22.37 18.00
C GLU A 246 19.96 -22.27 18.54
N GLY A 247 20.37 -23.30 19.29
CA GLY A 247 21.74 -23.48 19.73
C GLY A 247 22.56 -24.29 18.72
N SER A 248 23.63 -23.68 18.21
CA SER A 248 24.88 -24.29 17.70
C SER A 248 24.87 -25.05 16.36
N HIS A 249 25.11 -24.32 15.27
CA HIS A 249 26.22 -24.64 14.34
C HIS A 249 26.68 -23.37 13.59
N GLY A 250 27.71 -22.71 14.15
CA GLY A 250 28.65 -21.87 13.40
C GLY A 250 28.20 -20.46 12.98
N SER A 251 28.16 -19.50 13.92
CA SER A 251 28.55 -18.12 13.59
C SER A 251 29.03 -17.35 14.82
N VAL A 252 29.99 -16.49 14.54
CA VAL A 252 30.81 -15.62 15.40
C VAL A 252 30.00 -14.85 16.46
N GLN A 253 30.63 -14.70 17.63
CA GLN A 253 30.24 -13.87 18.78
C GLN A 253 29.39 -12.63 18.46
N GLY A 254 28.19 -12.58 19.08
CA GLY A 254 27.54 -11.32 19.43
C GLY A 254 26.11 -11.08 18.91
N THR A 255 25.18 -12.02 19.08
CA THR A 255 23.72 -11.83 19.34
C THR A 255 23.07 -13.21 19.45
N THR A 256 22.54 -13.59 20.61
CA THR A 256 21.72 -14.80 20.74
C THR A 256 20.32 -14.49 20.19
N ASP A 257 20.13 -14.63 18.89
CA ASP A 257 18.85 -14.33 18.23
C ASP A 257 17.87 -15.49 18.46
N SER A 258 17.30 -15.57 19.66
CA SER A 258 16.29 -16.57 20.00
C SER A 258 15.05 -16.38 19.13
N ALA A 259 14.78 -17.34 18.24
CA ALA A 259 13.59 -17.32 17.39
C ALA A 259 12.33 -17.75 18.18
N ALA A 260 11.19 -17.14 17.88
CA ALA A 260 9.89 -17.58 18.38
C ALA A 260 9.11 -18.30 17.28
N THR A 261 8.34 -19.31 17.67
CA THR A 261 7.44 -20.04 16.79
C THR A 261 6.02 -20.01 17.34
N VAL A 262 5.03 -20.10 16.44
CA VAL A 262 3.62 -20.21 16.82
C VAL A 262 3.30 -21.69 17.01
N SER A 263 3.28 -22.15 18.26
CA SER A 263 3.04 -23.56 18.61
C SER A 263 1.58 -23.96 18.41
N VAL A 264 0.64 -23.04 18.70
CA VAL A 264 -0.81 -23.27 18.58
C VAL A 264 -1.47 -22.23 17.66
N PRO A 265 -1.40 -22.42 16.33
CA PRO A 265 -1.99 -21.48 15.36
C PRO A 265 -3.49 -21.24 15.51
N SER A 266 -4.25 -22.25 15.95
CA SER A 266 -5.72 -22.18 16.07
C SER A 266 -6.20 -21.05 16.99
N LEU A 267 -5.41 -20.73 18.02
CA LEU A 267 -5.70 -19.63 18.95
C LEU A 267 -5.72 -18.26 18.28
N LEU A 268 -4.98 -18.09 17.20
CA LEU A 268 -4.92 -16.85 16.42
C LEU A 268 -5.88 -16.91 15.23
N THR A 269 -5.93 -18.05 14.55
CA THR A 269 -6.63 -18.17 13.28
C THR A 269 -8.14 -18.27 13.41
N ASP A 270 -8.64 -18.93 14.46
CA ASP A 270 -10.08 -19.09 14.64
C ASP A 270 -10.78 -17.78 15.04
N PRO A 271 -10.20 -16.92 15.90
CA PRO A 271 -10.67 -15.54 16.06
C PRO A 271 -10.72 -14.76 14.73
N LEU A 272 -9.67 -14.84 13.92
CA LEU A 272 -9.60 -14.12 12.64
C LEU A 272 -10.72 -14.55 11.67
N LYS A 273 -11.01 -15.86 11.57
CA LYS A 273 -12.14 -16.38 10.78
C LYS A 273 -13.49 -15.80 11.23
N ARG A 274 -13.64 -15.48 12.52
CA ARG A 274 -14.86 -14.89 13.11
C ARG A 274 -14.87 -13.35 13.12
N SER A 275 -13.87 -12.71 12.50
CA SER A 275 -13.65 -11.25 12.57
C SER A 275 -13.42 -10.72 13.99
N VAL A 276 -13.01 -11.58 14.92
CA VAL A 276 -12.60 -11.19 16.28
C VAL A 276 -11.12 -10.82 16.23
N ILE A 277 -10.73 -9.71 16.83
CA ILE A 277 -9.33 -9.24 16.84
C ILE A 277 -8.54 -9.98 17.93
N PRO A 278 -7.59 -10.88 17.59
CA PRO A 278 -6.66 -11.42 18.58
C PRO A 278 -5.66 -10.34 19.03
N ILE A 279 -5.49 -10.20 20.35
CA ILE A 279 -4.47 -9.37 20.99
C ILE A 279 -3.41 -10.30 21.57
N VAL A 280 -2.18 -10.17 21.10
CA VAL A 280 -1.02 -10.98 21.44
C VAL A 280 -0.06 -10.13 22.29
N PRO A 281 0.18 -10.49 23.56
CA PRO A 281 1.15 -9.78 24.39
C PRO A 281 2.58 -10.17 24.03
N THR A 282 3.56 -9.37 24.48
CA THR A 282 5.00 -9.66 24.41
C THR A 282 5.46 -10.78 25.36
N LEU A 283 4.72 -11.89 25.40
CA LEU A 283 4.95 -13.04 26.27
C LEU A 283 4.98 -14.34 25.46
N ALA A 284 5.95 -15.20 25.74
CA ALA A 284 6.06 -16.54 25.18
C ALA A 284 6.43 -17.56 26.26
N HIS A 285 6.30 -18.84 25.93
CA HIS A 285 6.75 -19.93 26.78
C HIS A 285 8.06 -20.51 26.26
N THR A 286 8.96 -20.88 27.15
CA THR A 286 10.11 -21.73 26.79
C THR A 286 9.64 -23.17 26.57
N ALA A 287 10.51 -24.02 26.01
CA ALA A 287 10.28 -25.47 25.94
C ALA A 287 10.00 -26.11 27.32
N THR A 288 10.51 -25.49 28.40
CA THR A 288 10.25 -25.89 29.80
C THR A 288 8.95 -25.30 30.37
N SER A 289 8.08 -24.74 29.52
CA SER A 289 6.82 -24.09 29.89
C SER A 289 6.97 -22.90 30.85
N GLN A 290 8.15 -22.27 30.91
CA GLN A 290 8.34 -21.04 31.68
C GLN A 290 7.92 -19.83 30.87
N LEU A 291 7.19 -18.91 31.52
CA LEU A 291 6.74 -17.67 30.88
C LEU A 291 7.89 -16.66 30.85
N VAL A 292 8.23 -16.19 29.65
CA VAL A 292 9.32 -15.22 29.40
C VAL A 292 8.79 -14.08 28.53
N GLN A 293 9.29 -12.87 28.78
CA GLN A 293 9.01 -11.72 27.92
C GLN A 293 9.91 -11.77 26.68
N ILE A 294 9.35 -11.52 25.51
CA ILE A 294 10.10 -11.48 24.26
C ILE A 294 9.89 -10.17 23.51
N PRO A 295 10.87 -9.70 22.72
CA PRO A 295 10.71 -8.49 21.92
C PRO A 295 9.54 -8.60 20.94
N ALA A 296 8.82 -7.49 20.74
CA ALA A 296 7.74 -7.42 19.76
C ALA A 296 8.22 -7.80 18.34
N THR A 297 9.45 -7.44 17.97
CA THR A 297 10.07 -7.81 16.69
C THR A 297 10.03 -9.31 16.43
N THR A 298 10.41 -10.12 17.42
CA THR A 298 10.43 -11.59 17.31
C THR A 298 9.02 -12.15 17.09
N ILE A 299 8.02 -11.58 17.79
CA ILE A 299 6.60 -11.95 17.62
C ILE A 299 6.10 -11.57 16.23
N MET A 300 6.38 -10.34 15.79
CA MET A 300 5.94 -9.83 14.50
C MET A 300 6.49 -10.68 13.34
N ILE A 301 7.75 -11.12 13.43
CA ILE A 301 8.35 -12.06 12.48
C ILE A 301 7.66 -13.43 12.52
N ALA A 302 7.43 -14.00 13.71
CA ALA A 302 6.77 -15.29 13.87
C ALA A 302 5.34 -15.30 13.31
N LEU A 303 4.57 -14.23 13.57
CA LEU A 303 3.22 -14.06 13.02
C LEU A 303 3.23 -13.80 11.51
N SER A 304 4.23 -13.06 11.01
CA SER A 304 4.40 -12.87 9.57
C SER A 304 4.65 -14.19 8.84
N ARG A 305 5.47 -15.09 9.40
CA ARG A 305 5.67 -16.45 8.86
C ARG A 305 4.39 -17.28 8.87
N LEU A 306 3.62 -17.19 9.97
CA LEU A 306 2.34 -17.90 10.09
C LEU A 306 1.36 -17.45 8.99
N PHE A 307 1.16 -16.14 8.83
CA PHE A 307 0.16 -15.61 7.90
C PHE A 307 0.60 -15.64 6.44
N SER A 308 1.90 -15.80 6.15
CA SER A 308 2.42 -16.03 4.81
C SER A 308 2.36 -17.50 4.37
N GLY A 309 2.00 -18.42 5.28
CA GLY A 309 1.96 -19.86 4.99
C GLY A 309 3.34 -20.51 4.92
N LEU A 310 4.39 -19.83 5.43
CA LEU A 310 5.72 -20.41 5.55
C LEU A 310 5.74 -21.45 6.69
N PRO A 311 6.50 -22.55 6.55
CA PRO A 311 6.60 -23.57 7.59
C PRO A 311 7.19 -22.96 8.87
N THR A 312 6.49 -23.11 9.99
CA THR A 312 6.90 -22.58 11.30
C THR A 312 7.84 -23.52 12.08
N SER A 313 8.16 -24.72 11.54
CA SER A 313 9.08 -25.71 12.11
C SER A 313 9.43 -26.79 11.06
N PRO A 314 10.59 -27.46 11.13
CA PRO A 314 10.86 -28.67 10.34
C PRO A 314 10.04 -29.86 10.87
N THR A 315 8.74 -29.90 10.55
CA THR A 315 7.90 -31.05 10.89
C THR A 315 7.95 -32.14 9.81
N ILE A 316 7.92 -33.37 10.31
CA ILE A 316 7.95 -34.66 9.62
C ILE A 316 7.03 -34.69 8.38
N PRO A 317 7.46 -35.29 7.25
CA PRO A 317 6.63 -35.41 6.06
C PRO A 317 5.33 -36.16 6.36
N GLY A 318 4.19 -35.46 6.31
CA GLY A 318 2.86 -36.06 6.47
C GLY A 318 1.85 -35.26 7.28
N ASP A 319 2.25 -34.24 8.05
CA ASP A 319 1.30 -33.44 8.84
C ASP A 319 0.61 -32.38 7.96
N SER A 320 -0.46 -32.78 7.27
CA SER A 320 -1.34 -31.87 6.52
C SER A 320 -2.19 -31.03 7.47
N ARG A 321 -1.56 -30.13 8.24
CA ARG A 321 -2.29 -29.08 8.95
C ARG A 321 -3.00 -28.23 7.90
N PRO A 322 -4.29 -27.91 8.06
CA PRO A 322 -4.99 -27.06 7.11
C PRO A 322 -4.31 -25.67 7.12
N THR A 323 -3.49 -25.42 6.10
CA THR A 323 -2.96 -24.11 5.80
C THR A 323 -4.17 -23.23 5.51
N ILE A 324 -4.46 -22.31 6.42
CA ILE A 324 -5.51 -21.34 6.17
C ILE A 324 -5.04 -20.49 5.01
N ASN A 325 -5.95 -20.25 4.08
CA ASN A 325 -5.70 -19.37 2.95
C ASN A 325 -5.65 -17.92 3.45
N THR A 326 -4.57 -17.52 4.13
CA THR A 326 -4.33 -16.14 4.60
C THR A 326 -3.36 -15.42 3.68
N SER A 327 -3.56 -14.12 3.52
CA SER A 327 -2.61 -13.21 2.89
C SER A 327 -2.35 -12.07 3.87
N LEU A 328 -1.10 -11.91 4.32
CA LEU A 328 -0.70 -10.76 5.14
C LEU A 328 -0.44 -9.56 4.21
N ASP A 329 -1.44 -8.69 4.10
CA ASP A 329 -1.41 -7.56 3.17
C ASP A 329 -0.75 -6.33 3.79
N ARG A 330 -0.90 -6.14 5.11
CA ARG A 330 -0.52 -4.91 5.81
C ARG A 330 0.20 -5.18 7.11
N ILE A 331 1.26 -4.42 7.36
CA ILE A 331 1.86 -4.27 8.68
C ILE A 331 1.60 -2.84 9.13
N ILE A 332 1.13 -2.61 10.35
CA ILE A 332 0.88 -1.27 10.88
C ILE A 332 1.64 -1.15 12.19
N VAL A 333 2.52 -0.18 12.30
CA VAL A 333 3.25 0.12 13.53
C VAL A 333 2.70 1.43 14.08
N LEU A 334 2.03 1.33 15.23
CA LEU A 334 1.50 2.44 16.00
C LEU A 334 2.52 2.79 17.08
N ASP A 335 3.27 3.85 16.88
CA ASP A 335 4.36 4.29 17.76
C ASP A 335 4.36 5.81 17.87
N GLU A 336 4.54 6.34 19.08
CA GLU A 336 4.67 7.78 19.36
C GLU A 336 5.85 8.41 18.63
N ALA A 337 6.90 7.64 18.33
CA ALA A 337 8.00 8.09 17.48
C ALA A 337 7.50 8.56 16.10
N GLY A 338 6.44 7.95 15.56
CA GLY A 338 5.85 8.33 14.28
C GLY A 338 6.65 7.90 13.06
N GLY A 339 6.47 8.62 11.96
CA GLY A 339 7.13 8.36 10.68
C GLY A 339 8.66 8.49 10.75
N VAL A 340 9.38 7.85 9.83
CA VAL A 340 10.85 7.92 9.78
C VAL A 340 11.28 9.33 9.36
N PRO A 341 12.15 10.02 10.12
CA PRO A 341 12.54 11.40 9.84
C PRO A 341 13.46 11.50 8.61
N SER A 342 13.42 12.62 7.89
CA SER A 342 14.29 12.93 6.75
C SER A 342 14.65 14.42 6.73
N LYS A 343 15.96 14.75 6.77
CA LYS A 343 16.42 16.15 6.66
C LYS A 343 16.34 16.70 5.23
N ALA A 344 16.29 15.83 4.22
CA ALA A 344 16.25 16.22 2.81
C ALA A 344 14.89 16.82 2.36
N ARG A 345 13.85 16.71 3.19
CA ARG A 345 12.51 17.25 2.89
C ARG A 345 12.09 18.30 3.91
N GLY A 346 11.43 19.36 3.43
CA GLY A 346 10.88 20.41 4.29
C GLY A 346 9.74 19.99 5.22
N ASP A 347 9.19 18.78 5.05
CA ASP A 347 8.20 18.17 5.96
C ASP A 347 8.82 17.25 7.02
N GLY A 348 10.15 17.12 7.05
CA GLY A 348 10.90 16.42 8.10
C GLY A 348 10.74 14.89 8.12
N ALA A 349 10.06 14.28 7.15
CA ALA A 349 9.68 12.86 7.16
C ALA A 349 9.85 12.16 5.81
N HIS A 350 10.30 10.90 5.80
CA HIS A 350 10.09 10.02 4.65
C HIS A 350 8.61 9.70 4.52
N VAL A 351 8.01 10.10 3.41
CA VAL A 351 6.59 9.79 3.12
C VAL A 351 6.43 8.36 2.58
N PHE A 352 7.41 7.91 1.81
CA PHE A 352 7.50 6.55 1.28
C PHE A 352 8.96 6.07 1.33
N ILE A 353 9.18 4.80 1.65
CA ILE A 353 10.50 4.15 1.65
C ILE A 353 10.44 2.88 0.81
N ASN A 354 11.34 2.78 -0.18
CA ASN A 354 11.65 1.56 -0.90
C ASN A 354 12.85 0.86 -0.22
N LEU A 355 12.61 -0.17 0.59
CA LEU A 355 13.67 -0.77 1.41
C LEU A 355 14.82 -1.38 0.58
N ASP A 356 14.53 -1.94 -0.60
CA ASP A 356 15.56 -2.51 -1.48
C ASP A 356 16.56 -1.46 -2.00
N GLN A 357 16.20 -0.16 -1.99
CA GLN A 357 17.05 0.92 -2.50
C GLN A 357 17.58 1.83 -1.38
N GLU A 358 16.71 2.23 -0.45
CA GLU A 358 16.98 3.35 0.45
C GLU A 358 17.37 2.90 1.87
N TYR A 359 17.24 1.60 2.20
CA TYR A 359 17.40 1.15 3.59
C TYR A 359 18.76 1.50 4.21
N SER A 360 19.86 1.22 3.51
CA SER A 360 21.20 1.43 4.04
C SER A 360 21.56 2.91 4.21
N GLU A 361 21.08 3.75 3.30
CA GLU A 361 21.26 5.21 3.35
C GLU A 361 20.50 5.79 4.54
N ILE A 362 19.20 5.47 4.66
CA ILE A 362 18.35 5.92 5.78
C ILE A 362 18.88 5.40 7.11
N GLU A 363 19.34 4.14 7.17
CA GLU A 363 19.96 3.61 8.39
C GLU A 363 21.21 4.38 8.78
N GLY A 364 22.05 4.78 7.81
CA GLY A 364 23.21 5.64 8.03
C GLY A 364 22.82 7.01 8.57
N GLU A 365 21.87 7.68 7.91
CA GLU A 365 21.34 8.98 8.34
C GLU A 365 20.83 8.94 9.79
N LEU A 366 20.07 7.92 10.17
CA LEU A 366 19.56 7.77 11.53
C LEU A 366 20.68 7.56 12.56
N VAL A 367 21.80 6.90 12.20
CA VAL A 367 22.98 6.84 13.10
C VAL A 367 23.52 8.24 13.32
N GLU A 368 23.69 9.00 12.23
CA GLU A 368 24.29 10.33 12.26
C GLU A 368 23.43 11.29 13.08
N TYR A 369 22.12 11.28 12.89
CA TYR A 369 21.19 12.09 13.67
C TYR A 369 21.28 11.78 15.17
N GLY A 370 21.43 10.50 15.52
CA GLY A 370 21.63 10.07 16.91
C GLY A 370 22.97 10.50 17.52
N LYS A 371 24.00 10.77 16.72
CA LYS A 371 25.33 11.24 17.17
C LYS A 371 25.39 12.75 17.36
N GLU A 372 24.64 13.51 16.57
CA GLU A 372 24.63 14.98 16.61
C GLU A 372 23.97 15.55 17.88
N ILE A 373 23.17 14.76 18.60
CA ILE A 373 22.42 15.21 19.77
C ILE A 373 23.21 14.92 21.06
N PRO A 374 23.47 15.93 21.93
CA PRO A 374 24.13 15.73 23.22
C PRO A 374 23.37 14.72 24.08
N THR A 375 24.11 13.88 24.80
CA THR A 375 23.71 12.66 25.53
C THR A 375 22.65 12.79 26.64
N VAL A 376 21.87 13.86 26.73
CA VAL A 376 21.06 14.20 27.93
C VAL A 376 19.53 14.10 27.72
N THR A 377 19.00 13.75 26.55
CA THR A 377 17.53 13.79 26.34
C THR A 377 16.94 12.60 25.58
N ASP A 378 15.65 12.35 25.84
CA ASP A 378 14.76 11.34 25.23
C ASP A 378 14.89 11.20 23.69
N ALA A 379 15.39 12.23 23.01
CA ALA A 379 15.64 12.26 21.58
C ALA A 379 16.61 11.18 21.06
N ARG A 380 17.63 10.77 21.82
CA ARG A 380 18.52 9.67 21.39
C ARG A 380 17.76 8.34 21.32
N ASN A 381 16.83 8.12 22.25
CA ASN A 381 15.95 6.95 22.24
C ASN A 381 14.99 7.00 21.04
N VAL A 382 14.55 8.19 20.59
CA VAL A 382 13.65 8.33 19.43
C VAL A 382 14.29 7.83 18.13
N TYR A 383 15.54 8.19 17.83
CA TYR A 383 16.21 7.70 16.61
C TYR A 383 16.50 6.20 16.66
N GLU A 384 16.87 5.66 17.84
CA GLU A 384 17.02 4.22 18.03
C GLU A 384 15.68 3.48 17.86
N GLN A 385 14.59 4.10 18.29
CA GLN A 385 13.24 3.59 18.08
C GLN A 385 12.85 3.55 16.60
N HIS A 386 13.14 4.62 15.84
CA HIS A 386 12.93 4.61 14.38
C HIS A 386 13.73 3.50 13.69
N ARG A 387 14.99 3.29 14.08
CA ARG A 387 15.81 2.18 13.57
C ARG A 387 15.20 0.82 13.89
N SER A 388 14.77 0.62 15.14
CA SER A 388 14.12 -0.61 15.60
C SER A 388 12.85 -0.90 14.78
N ASN A 389 12.01 0.12 14.57
CA ASN A 389 10.81 0.00 13.73
C ASN A 389 11.13 -0.31 12.27
N LEU A 390 12.15 0.33 11.69
CA LEU A 390 12.58 0.10 10.32
C LEU A 390 13.14 -1.31 10.14
N ALA A 391 13.96 -1.78 11.08
CA ALA A 391 14.54 -3.12 11.09
C ALA A 391 13.45 -4.21 11.23
N MET A 392 12.54 -4.05 12.20
CA MET A 392 11.38 -4.95 12.38
C MET A 392 10.53 -5.02 11.11
N THR A 393 10.23 -3.86 10.52
CA THR A 393 9.43 -3.75 9.31
C THR A 393 10.11 -4.43 8.12
N LYS A 394 11.42 -4.23 7.94
CA LYS A 394 12.22 -4.91 6.91
C LYS A 394 12.19 -6.42 7.11
N ALA A 395 12.46 -6.89 8.32
CA ALA A 395 12.45 -8.32 8.62
C ALA A 395 11.10 -8.97 8.29
N CYS A 396 9.98 -8.33 8.65
CA CYS A 396 8.66 -8.83 8.31
C CYS A 396 8.39 -8.79 6.79
N LEU A 397 8.63 -7.65 6.12
CA LEU A 397 8.35 -7.49 4.69
C LEU A 397 9.19 -8.39 3.78
N THR A 398 10.38 -8.82 4.20
CA THR A 398 11.21 -9.79 3.44
C THR A 398 10.54 -11.16 3.32
N LEU A 399 9.69 -11.54 4.28
CA LEU A 399 8.95 -12.80 4.29
C LEU A 399 7.65 -12.76 3.49
N LEU A 400 7.25 -11.57 3.03
CA LEU A 400 5.96 -11.31 2.42
C LEU A 400 6.07 -11.06 0.91
N PRO A 401 4.97 -11.25 0.16
CA PRO A 401 4.89 -10.86 -1.23
C PRO A 401 5.13 -9.34 -1.41
N SER A 402 5.65 -8.93 -2.56
CA SER A 402 5.93 -7.52 -2.90
C SER A 402 4.70 -6.60 -2.89
N ALA A 403 3.49 -7.17 -2.96
CA ALA A 403 2.23 -6.43 -2.84
C ALA A 403 1.98 -5.90 -1.42
N SER A 404 2.62 -6.51 -0.42
CA SER A 404 2.47 -6.18 1.01
C SER A 404 3.19 -4.88 1.34
N SER A 405 2.70 -4.17 2.34
CA SER A 405 3.30 -2.90 2.77
C SER A 405 3.22 -2.74 4.28
N ALA A 406 4.11 -1.93 4.83
CA ALA A 406 4.05 -1.49 6.21
C ALA A 406 3.76 0.00 6.31
N LEU A 407 3.04 0.42 7.35
CA LEU A 407 2.79 1.81 7.66
C LEU A 407 3.22 2.08 9.10
N VAL A 408 4.16 3.01 9.28
CA VAL A 408 4.52 3.52 10.61
C VAL A 408 3.79 4.84 10.79
N ILE A 409 3.02 4.98 11.87
CA ILE A 409 2.13 6.14 12.11
C ILE A 409 1.95 6.36 13.61
N THR A 410 1.74 7.61 14.02
CA THR A 410 1.46 7.91 15.43
C THR A 410 0.05 7.45 15.85
N PRO A 411 -0.14 7.00 17.09
CA PRO A 411 -1.47 6.68 17.63
C PRO A 411 -2.46 7.84 17.53
N GLN A 412 -1.99 9.08 17.68
CA GLN A 412 -2.81 10.29 17.59
C GLN A 412 -3.34 10.50 16.16
N GLU A 413 -2.49 10.37 15.14
CA GLU A 413 -2.91 10.47 13.73
C GLU A 413 -3.84 9.30 13.34
N ALA A 414 -3.58 8.11 13.90
CA ALA A 414 -4.45 6.95 13.75
C ALA A 414 -5.83 7.17 14.40
N ALA A 415 -5.90 7.86 15.53
CA ALA A 415 -7.15 8.19 16.23
C ALA A 415 -7.96 9.25 15.47
N VAL A 416 -7.30 10.30 14.95
CA VAL A 416 -7.94 11.37 14.15
C VAL A 416 -8.60 10.81 12.88
N SER A 417 -8.11 9.67 12.36
CA SER A 417 -8.72 8.99 11.21
C SER A 417 -10.17 8.54 11.43
N SER A 418 -10.65 8.51 12.68
CA SER A 418 -12.02 8.11 13.02
C SER A 418 -13.00 9.27 13.22
N GLN A 419 -12.51 10.51 13.36
CA GLN A 419 -13.36 11.66 13.67
C GLN A 419 -14.03 12.20 12.40
N SER A 420 -15.35 12.03 12.30
CA SER A 420 -16.15 12.71 11.29
C SER A 420 -16.09 14.22 11.55
N THR A 421 -15.54 14.99 10.61
CA THR A 421 -15.56 16.45 10.66
C THR A 421 -17.01 16.94 10.51
N GLU A 422 -17.75 17.04 11.62
CA GLU A 422 -19.02 17.77 11.66
C GLU A 422 -18.80 19.31 11.73
N ASP A 423 -17.59 19.76 12.04
CA ASP A 423 -17.27 21.18 12.31
C ASP A 423 -16.70 22.00 11.13
N ASP A 424 -16.78 21.53 9.88
CA ASP A 424 -16.32 22.35 8.74
C ASP A 424 -17.46 23.16 8.11
N SER A 425 -18.07 24.05 8.92
CA SER A 425 -18.98 25.10 8.45
C SER A 425 -18.23 26.39 8.08
N SER A 426 -17.00 26.27 7.55
CA SER A 426 -16.29 27.41 7.00
C SER A 426 -16.66 27.59 5.53
N ILE A 427 -17.56 28.56 5.27
CA ILE A 427 -17.94 29.02 3.93
C ILE A 427 -16.73 29.75 3.32
N GLY A 428 -15.79 28.98 2.81
CA GLY A 428 -14.64 29.44 2.03
C GLY A 428 -14.35 28.39 0.97
N ALA A 429 -14.01 28.82 -0.25
CA ALA A 429 -13.73 27.93 -1.39
C ALA A 429 -12.41 27.13 -1.25
N GLY A 430 -12.10 26.62 -0.07
CA GLY A 430 -10.99 25.72 0.21
C GLY A 430 -11.49 24.28 0.27
N THR A 431 -11.27 23.49 -0.79
CA THR A 431 -11.75 22.11 -0.91
C THR A 431 -10.96 21.08 -0.08
N ARG A 432 -10.36 21.45 1.05
CA ARG A 432 -9.32 20.63 1.70
C ARG A 432 -9.80 19.95 2.98
N ARG A 433 -10.65 18.93 2.83
CA ARG A 433 -11.01 17.99 3.89
C ARG A 433 -9.74 17.31 4.46
N ARG A 434 -9.61 17.24 5.79
CA ARG A 434 -8.58 16.41 6.44
C ARG A 434 -8.72 14.95 5.95
N ARG A 435 -7.61 14.33 5.55
CA ARG A 435 -7.59 13.00 4.91
C ARG A 435 -7.29 11.93 5.96
N ASN A 436 -8.09 10.87 6.01
CA ASN A 436 -7.84 9.75 6.92
C ASN A 436 -6.66 8.90 6.44
N THR A 437 -5.50 9.03 7.11
CA THR A 437 -4.24 8.41 6.69
C THR A 437 -4.31 6.88 6.62
N LEU A 438 -4.86 6.23 7.65
CA LEU A 438 -4.97 4.76 7.71
C LEU A 438 -5.91 4.20 6.65
N ILE A 439 -7.10 4.77 6.52
CA ILE A 439 -8.11 4.31 5.55
C ILE A 439 -7.64 4.59 4.13
N HIS A 440 -7.08 5.77 3.87
CA HIS A 440 -6.47 6.09 2.58
C HIS A 440 -5.39 5.07 2.22
N ASN A 441 -4.47 4.76 3.14
CA ASN A 441 -3.41 3.80 2.89
C ASN A 441 -3.96 2.38 2.65
N LEU A 442 -4.93 1.95 3.44
CA LEU A 442 -5.60 0.67 3.26
C LEU A 442 -6.19 0.53 1.85
N LEU A 443 -6.93 1.54 1.40
CA LEU A 443 -7.65 1.52 0.13
C LEU A 443 -6.73 1.73 -1.08
N THR A 444 -5.72 2.58 -0.97
CA THR A 444 -4.91 3.02 -2.11
C THR A 444 -3.52 2.37 -2.18
N ASN A 445 -3.01 1.81 -1.08
CA ASN A 445 -1.63 1.38 -0.93
C ASN A 445 -0.59 2.47 -1.28
N LYS A 446 -0.95 3.73 -0.98
CA LYS A 446 -0.14 4.92 -1.24
C LYS A 446 -0.01 5.79 0.01
N PRO A 447 1.08 6.56 0.09
CA PRO A 447 1.10 7.68 1.01
C PRO A 447 0.08 8.75 0.60
N ILE A 448 -0.31 9.63 1.53
CA ILE A 448 -1.20 10.76 1.25
C ILE A 448 -0.59 11.73 0.23
N VAL A 449 0.72 11.88 0.26
CA VAL A 449 1.51 12.76 -0.61
C VAL A 449 2.46 11.89 -1.41
N SER A 450 2.61 12.13 -2.71
CA SER A 450 3.55 11.36 -3.52
C SER A 450 5.00 11.67 -3.15
N SER A 451 5.86 10.65 -3.14
CA SER A 451 7.29 10.79 -2.85
C SER A 451 8.08 11.52 -3.94
N SER A 452 7.58 11.55 -5.18
CA SER A 452 8.25 12.22 -6.31
C SER A 452 7.84 13.68 -6.48
N LEU A 453 6.99 14.23 -5.60
CA LEU A 453 6.62 15.64 -5.68
C LEU A 453 7.79 16.53 -5.25
N PRO A 454 8.12 17.59 -6.01
CA PRO A 454 9.14 18.56 -5.60
C PRO A 454 8.81 19.19 -4.25
N VAL A 455 9.83 19.40 -3.42
CA VAL A 455 9.68 19.93 -2.05
C VAL A 455 8.94 21.27 -2.03
N ALA A 456 9.22 22.16 -3.00
CA ALA A 456 8.55 23.45 -3.15
C ALA A 456 7.03 23.38 -3.38
N ARG A 457 6.50 22.21 -3.74
CA ARG A 457 5.08 21.96 -3.99
C ARG A 457 4.40 21.15 -2.89
N LEU A 458 5.15 20.76 -1.86
CA LEU A 458 4.59 20.13 -0.68
C LEU A 458 3.77 21.18 0.08
N PRO A 459 2.60 20.80 0.61
CA PRO A 459 1.85 21.70 1.46
C PRO A 459 2.68 22.03 2.71
N PRO A 460 2.71 23.30 3.16
CA PRO A 460 3.22 23.60 4.49
C PRO A 460 2.44 22.79 5.52
N ALA A 461 3.13 22.32 6.56
CA ALA A 461 2.51 21.58 7.65
C ALA A 461 1.34 22.40 8.22
N PRO A 462 0.17 21.79 8.46
CA PRO A 462 -0.96 22.49 9.07
C PRO A 462 -0.58 22.83 10.52
N GLY A 463 -0.25 24.10 10.77
CA GLY A 463 0.25 24.58 12.07
C GLY A 463 1.36 25.62 12.00
N ALA A 464 1.89 25.94 10.81
CA ALA A 464 2.87 27.01 10.61
C ALA A 464 2.25 28.43 10.76
N ASP A 465 1.60 28.70 11.89
CA ASP A 465 1.60 30.04 12.46
C ASP A 465 2.98 30.21 13.13
N ALA A 466 3.62 31.33 12.87
CA ALA A 466 5.05 31.57 13.09
C ALA A 466 5.51 31.66 14.56
N ASP A 467 4.73 31.19 15.55
CA ASP A 467 4.92 31.56 16.96
C ASP A 467 4.85 30.40 18.01
N VAL A 468 4.97 29.12 17.63
CA VAL A 468 5.14 28.03 18.63
C VAL A 468 6.21 27.02 18.20
N ASP A 469 7.39 27.10 18.84
CA ASP A 469 8.48 26.13 18.78
C ASP A 469 8.05 24.76 19.35
N SER A 470 7.38 23.96 18.53
CA SER A 470 7.32 22.51 18.72
C SER A 470 7.77 21.84 17.42
N PRO A 471 8.79 20.96 17.45
CA PRO A 471 9.24 20.27 16.25
C PRO A 471 8.07 19.40 15.76
N ASP A 472 7.46 19.77 14.65
CA ASP A 472 6.30 19.10 14.07
C ASP A 472 6.74 17.68 13.65
N MET A 473 6.46 16.69 14.50
CA MET A 473 6.97 15.32 14.33
C MET A 473 6.40 14.67 13.06
N PRO A 474 7.22 13.87 12.34
CA PRO A 474 6.79 13.12 11.16
C PRO A 474 5.60 12.21 11.49
N ARG A 475 4.44 12.41 10.84
CA ARG A 475 3.18 11.76 11.27
C ARG A 475 2.99 10.33 10.74
N ALA A 476 3.46 10.02 9.53
CA ALA A 476 3.39 8.68 8.97
C ALA A 476 4.36 8.42 7.81
N THR A 477 4.84 7.18 7.70
CA THR A 477 5.72 6.70 6.62
C THR A 477 5.21 5.38 6.06
N LEU A 478 4.98 5.33 4.74
CA LEU A 478 4.68 4.07 4.06
C LEU A 478 5.97 3.37 3.64
N ILE A 479 6.14 2.12 4.05
CA ILE A 479 7.31 1.31 3.77
C ILE A 479 6.89 0.12 2.91
N LYS A 480 7.63 -0.17 1.84
CA LYS A 480 7.48 -1.41 1.09
C LYS A 480 8.83 -2.11 1.03
N ARG A 481 8.80 -3.45 0.93
CA ARG A 481 10.02 -4.25 0.66
C ARG A 481 10.79 -3.62 -0.50
N GLY A 482 10.04 -3.29 -1.53
CA GLY A 482 10.57 -2.53 -2.62
C GLY A 482 10.16 -3.10 -3.95
N MET A 483 10.53 -2.35 -4.96
CA MET A 483 10.62 -2.85 -6.32
C MET A 483 12.08 -2.63 -6.73
N PRO A 484 12.80 -3.69 -7.14
CA PRO A 484 14.18 -3.54 -7.56
C PRO A 484 14.23 -2.59 -8.76
N VAL A 485 15.21 -1.69 -8.80
CA VAL A 485 15.43 -0.83 -9.97
C VAL A 485 16.82 -1.13 -10.51
N THR A 486 16.85 -1.49 -11.78
CA THR A 486 18.08 -1.73 -12.52
C THR A 486 18.31 -0.55 -13.45
N ILE A 487 19.48 0.07 -13.36
CA ILE A 487 19.87 1.22 -14.19
C ILE A 487 21.04 0.79 -15.08
N ILE A 488 20.86 0.92 -16.40
CA ILE A 488 21.79 0.43 -17.42
C ILE A 488 22.14 1.58 -18.36
N PRO A 489 23.41 2.02 -18.47
CA PRO A 489 24.55 1.65 -17.62
C PRO A 489 24.40 2.22 -16.20
N PRO A 490 25.14 1.71 -15.21
CA PRO A 490 25.16 2.33 -13.88
C PRO A 490 25.65 3.79 -14.00
N PRO A 491 24.95 4.76 -13.38
CA PRO A 491 25.33 6.16 -13.42
C PRO A 491 26.51 6.46 -12.49
N ASP A 492 27.19 7.58 -12.71
CA ASP A 492 28.20 8.07 -11.78
C ASP A 492 27.52 8.47 -10.44
N PRO A 493 28.07 8.06 -9.28
CA PRO A 493 27.46 8.36 -7.97
C PRO A 493 27.31 9.85 -7.67
N THR A 494 28.13 10.71 -8.28
CA THR A 494 28.15 12.15 -7.99
C THR A 494 27.46 12.99 -9.05
N HIS A 495 27.63 12.64 -10.33
CA HIS A 495 27.14 13.46 -11.45
C HIS A 495 26.03 12.80 -12.27
N GLY A 496 25.69 11.54 -12.02
CA GLY A 496 24.72 10.80 -12.83
C GLY A 496 25.28 10.37 -14.19
N TRP A 497 24.44 10.33 -15.22
CA TRP A 497 24.90 10.11 -16.60
C TRP A 497 25.39 11.42 -17.22
N LEU A 498 26.61 11.38 -17.75
CA LEU A 498 27.25 12.50 -18.44
C LEU A 498 27.15 12.35 -19.96
N ALA A 499 27.15 13.49 -20.65
CA ALA A 499 27.17 13.53 -22.10
C ALA A 499 28.48 12.87 -22.62
N PRO A 500 28.40 11.98 -23.61
CA PRO A 500 29.58 11.31 -24.15
C PRO A 500 30.49 12.31 -24.86
N ALA A 501 31.79 12.30 -24.55
CA ALA A 501 32.77 13.21 -25.17
C ALA A 501 32.87 13.04 -26.70
N SER A 502 32.56 11.85 -27.22
CA SER A 502 32.53 11.53 -28.65
C SER A 502 31.25 12.02 -29.35
N GLY A 503 30.26 12.51 -28.61
CA GLY A 503 28.92 12.79 -29.12
C GLY A 503 28.02 11.56 -29.27
N GLN A 504 28.58 10.34 -29.16
CA GLN A 504 27.86 9.08 -29.32
C GLN A 504 27.99 8.17 -28.10
N THR A 505 26.88 7.52 -27.76
CA THR A 505 26.78 6.54 -26.67
C THR A 505 27.08 5.13 -27.15
N THR A 506 27.47 4.27 -26.22
CA THR A 506 27.87 2.87 -26.48
C THR A 506 26.76 1.86 -26.20
N LEU A 507 25.68 2.25 -25.50
CA LEU A 507 24.60 1.33 -25.15
C LEU A 507 23.71 1.06 -26.36
N ASP A 508 23.58 -0.21 -26.70
CA ASP A 508 22.67 -0.73 -27.71
C ASP A 508 21.66 -1.68 -27.07
N LEU A 509 20.38 -1.30 -27.10
CA LEU A 509 19.30 -2.07 -26.45
C LEU A 509 19.02 -3.43 -27.14
N GLU A 510 19.45 -3.61 -28.39
CA GLU A 510 19.24 -4.88 -29.11
C GLU A 510 20.30 -5.93 -28.76
N THR A 511 21.53 -5.50 -28.53
CA THR A 511 22.69 -6.38 -28.37
C THR A 511 23.18 -6.52 -26.93
N ASP A 512 22.80 -5.61 -26.02
CA ASP A 512 23.21 -5.67 -24.62
C ASP A 512 22.54 -6.83 -23.88
N PRO A 513 23.31 -7.78 -23.30
CA PRO A 513 22.75 -8.96 -22.63
C PRO A 513 21.99 -8.64 -21.35
N ARG A 514 22.10 -7.43 -20.81
CA ARG A 514 21.37 -6.99 -19.60
C ARG A 514 19.95 -6.53 -19.91
N VAL A 515 19.60 -6.37 -21.19
CA VAL A 515 18.30 -5.86 -21.64
C VAL A 515 17.46 -7.01 -22.22
N ASP A 516 16.29 -7.23 -21.65
CA ASP A 516 15.25 -8.10 -22.23
C ASP A 516 14.38 -7.24 -23.16
N LEU A 517 14.83 -7.12 -24.40
CA LEU A 517 14.14 -6.33 -25.43
C LEU A 517 12.68 -6.78 -25.64
N PRO A 518 12.35 -8.09 -25.73
CA PRO A 518 10.95 -8.54 -25.82
C PRO A 518 10.05 -8.03 -24.69
N ARG A 519 10.51 -8.09 -23.44
CA ARG A 519 9.74 -7.55 -22.29
C ARG A 519 9.63 -6.03 -22.34
N LEU A 520 10.71 -5.33 -22.73
CA LEU A 520 10.69 -3.88 -22.89
C LEU A 520 9.68 -3.42 -23.95
N VAL A 521 9.65 -4.10 -25.10
CA VAL A 521 8.66 -3.84 -26.16
C VAL A 521 7.25 -4.10 -25.64
N HIS A 522 7.02 -5.21 -24.93
CA HIS A 522 5.71 -5.49 -24.34
C HIS A 522 5.25 -4.38 -23.38
N LEU A 523 6.15 -3.92 -22.50
CA LEU A 523 5.89 -2.82 -21.57
C LEU A 523 5.50 -1.53 -22.31
N ILE A 524 6.23 -1.16 -23.36
CA ILE A 524 5.93 0.03 -24.17
C ILE A 524 4.55 -0.13 -24.84
N GLU A 525 4.29 -1.27 -25.47
CA GLU A 525 3.03 -1.49 -26.18
C GLU A 525 1.82 -1.52 -25.23
N ASP A 526 1.94 -2.12 -24.04
CA ASP A 526 0.87 -2.13 -23.04
C ASP A 526 0.62 -0.73 -22.47
N SER A 527 1.68 0.00 -22.14
CA SER A 527 1.60 1.35 -21.54
C SER A 527 0.98 2.36 -22.51
N PHE A 528 1.43 2.37 -23.77
CA PHE A 528 0.98 3.32 -24.79
C PHE A 528 -0.27 2.86 -25.56
N ARG A 529 -0.69 1.60 -25.39
CA ARG A 529 -1.81 0.98 -26.13
C ARG A 529 -1.66 1.07 -27.65
N ARG A 530 -0.41 1.02 -28.14
CA ARG A 530 -0.04 1.13 -29.56
C ARG A 530 1.15 0.22 -29.86
N LYS A 531 1.19 -0.32 -31.08
CA LYS A 531 2.27 -1.22 -31.54
C LYS A 531 3.51 -0.42 -31.96
N LEU A 532 4.68 -0.84 -31.49
CA LEU A 532 5.95 -0.17 -31.75
C LEU A 532 6.57 -0.71 -33.06
N ASP A 533 7.07 0.17 -33.93
CA ASP A 533 7.97 -0.26 -35.01
C ASP A 533 9.37 -0.43 -34.41
N VAL A 534 9.66 -1.63 -33.94
CA VAL A 534 10.87 -1.93 -33.15
C VAL A 534 12.14 -1.61 -33.92
N ARG A 535 12.23 -1.99 -35.20
CA ARG A 535 13.44 -1.75 -36.02
C ARG A 535 13.67 -0.26 -36.24
N HIS A 536 12.63 0.44 -36.70
CA HIS A 536 12.70 1.89 -36.90
C HIS A 536 13.05 2.62 -35.61
N TYR A 537 12.51 2.19 -34.47
CA TYR A 537 12.80 2.78 -33.17
C TYR A 537 14.25 2.57 -32.74
N LEU A 538 14.76 1.34 -32.82
CA LEU A 538 16.13 1.00 -32.44
C LEU A 538 17.16 1.72 -33.32
N ASP A 539 16.92 1.78 -34.63
CA ASP A 539 17.79 2.52 -35.56
C ASP A 539 17.85 4.02 -35.23
N ARG A 540 16.75 4.62 -34.75
CA ARG A 540 16.70 6.04 -34.35
C ARG A 540 17.55 6.33 -33.12
N ILE A 541 17.52 5.45 -32.11
CA ILE A 541 18.21 5.66 -30.84
C ILE A 541 19.64 5.11 -30.82
N ARG A 542 20.04 4.38 -31.86
CA ARG A 542 21.40 3.83 -31.96
C ARG A 542 22.43 4.96 -31.86
N GLY A 543 23.39 4.80 -30.96
CA GLY A 543 24.41 5.82 -30.68
C GLY A 543 23.92 7.02 -29.85
N ARG A 544 22.65 7.08 -29.44
CA ARG A 544 22.09 8.17 -28.61
C ARG A 544 21.55 7.72 -27.26
N THR A 545 21.46 6.42 -27.00
CA THR A 545 20.87 5.90 -25.77
C THR A 545 21.76 6.21 -24.56
N ALA A 546 21.32 7.15 -23.74
CA ALA A 546 21.99 7.51 -22.48
C ALA A 546 21.89 6.36 -21.48
N GLY A 547 20.69 5.77 -21.38
CA GLY A 547 20.46 4.59 -20.55
C GLY A 547 19.01 4.17 -20.46
N LEU A 548 18.81 3.04 -19.80
CA LEU A 548 17.55 2.38 -19.51
C LEU A 548 17.40 2.21 -18.00
N ILE A 549 16.28 2.67 -17.47
CA ILE A 549 15.84 2.39 -16.09
C ILE A 549 14.77 1.32 -16.20
N VAL A 550 14.93 0.20 -15.50
CA VAL A 550 13.93 -0.87 -15.39
C VAL A 550 13.53 -0.99 -13.94
N ALA A 551 12.23 -0.93 -13.67
CA ALA A 551 11.67 -1.14 -12.35
C ALA A 551 10.93 -2.48 -12.31
N GLY A 552 11.34 -3.33 -11.37
CA GLY A 552 10.88 -4.70 -11.19
C GLY A 552 11.29 -5.59 -12.37
N GLU A 553 10.42 -6.54 -12.68
CA GLU A 553 10.45 -7.41 -13.86
C GLU A 553 9.79 -6.72 -15.08
N TYR A 554 10.19 -5.49 -15.38
CA TYR A 554 9.60 -4.63 -16.42
C TYR A 554 8.16 -4.19 -16.13
N GLU A 555 7.77 -4.01 -14.86
CA GLU A 555 6.51 -3.33 -14.52
C GLU A 555 6.53 -1.83 -14.85
N GLY A 556 7.73 -1.23 -14.85
CA GLY A 556 7.96 0.13 -15.32
C GLY A 556 9.34 0.28 -15.93
N GLY A 557 9.48 1.28 -16.79
CA GLY A 557 10.76 1.57 -17.41
C GLY A 557 10.82 2.93 -18.07
N ALA A 558 12.04 3.46 -18.17
CA ALA A 558 12.33 4.70 -18.85
C ALA A 558 13.55 4.56 -19.76
N ILE A 559 13.40 4.96 -21.02
CA ILE A 559 14.50 5.05 -21.99
C ILE A 559 14.87 6.52 -22.13
N LEU A 560 16.15 6.80 -21.91
CA LEU A 560 16.69 8.15 -21.96
C LEU A 560 17.76 8.24 -23.05
N THR A 561 17.78 9.36 -23.75
CA THR A 561 18.66 9.62 -24.88
C THR A 561 19.38 10.96 -24.74
N TRP A 562 20.53 11.08 -25.40
CA TRP A 562 21.18 12.34 -25.72
C TRP A 562 20.75 12.77 -27.11
N GLU A 563 19.86 13.76 -27.20
CA GLU A 563 19.37 14.27 -28.48
C GLU A 563 20.19 15.47 -28.94
N THR A 564 20.50 15.50 -30.24
CA THR A 564 21.19 16.62 -30.88
C THR A 564 20.16 17.67 -31.32
N PRO A 565 20.24 18.91 -30.84
CA PRO A 565 19.31 19.96 -31.25
C PRO A 565 19.57 20.40 -32.70
N PRO A 566 18.56 20.95 -33.40
CA PRO A 566 18.73 21.46 -34.76
C PRO A 566 19.83 22.52 -34.83
N GLY A 567 20.78 22.34 -35.76
CA GLY A 567 21.90 23.26 -35.94
C GLY A 567 23.09 23.05 -35.00
N ALA A 568 23.10 21.99 -34.19
CA ALA A 568 24.33 21.46 -33.60
C ALA A 568 24.99 20.45 -34.55
N LEU A 569 26.31 20.34 -34.49
CA LEU A 569 27.04 19.25 -35.15
C LEU A 569 26.78 17.96 -34.36
N ASP A 570 26.60 16.83 -35.07
CA ASP A 570 26.37 15.51 -34.45
C ASP A 570 27.49 15.07 -33.49
N SER A 571 28.65 15.73 -33.55
CA SER A 571 29.83 15.47 -32.73
C SER A 571 30.13 16.56 -31.69
N ASP A 572 29.23 17.52 -31.46
CA ASP A 572 29.42 18.54 -30.41
C ASP A 572 28.80 18.06 -29.08
N PRO A 573 29.61 17.54 -28.13
CA PRO A 573 29.10 17.00 -26.87
C PRO A 573 28.53 18.08 -25.96
N SER A 574 28.86 19.36 -26.17
CA SER A 574 28.47 20.47 -25.30
C SER A 574 27.00 20.88 -25.45
N ARG A 575 26.37 20.51 -26.57
CA ARG A 575 24.99 20.85 -26.91
C ARG A 575 24.03 19.66 -26.86
N LEU A 576 24.49 18.51 -26.39
CA LEU A 576 23.63 17.34 -26.24
C LEU A 576 22.55 17.56 -25.17
N VAL A 577 21.31 17.23 -25.52
CA VAL A 577 20.16 17.42 -24.65
C VAL A 577 19.79 16.11 -23.96
N PRO A 578 19.79 16.03 -22.62
CA PRO A 578 19.26 14.87 -21.90
C PRO A 578 17.74 14.82 -22.09
N TYR A 579 17.26 13.74 -22.71
CA TYR A 579 15.88 13.61 -23.14
C TYR A 579 15.26 12.30 -22.65
N LEU A 580 14.08 12.38 -22.05
CA LEU A 580 13.27 11.19 -21.72
C LEU A 580 12.38 10.84 -22.92
N ASP A 581 12.73 9.75 -23.60
CA ASP A 581 12.11 9.35 -24.87
C ASP A 581 10.92 8.39 -24.69
N LYS A 582 11.03 7.44 -23.76
CA LYS A 582 9.92 6.56 -23.37
C LYS A 582 9.84 6.51 -21.87
N PHE A 583 8.63 6.73 -21.35
CA PHE A 583 8.27 6.48 -19.97
C PHE A 583 7.07 5.55 -19.98
N ALA A 584 7.27 4.30 -19.57
CA ALA A 584 6.27 3.25 -19.68
C ALA A 584 6.03 2.59 -18.33
N VAL A 585 4.76 2.34 -18.02
CA VAL A 585 4.34 1.61 -16.82
C VAL A 585 3.20 0.69 -17.22
N LEU A 586 3.29 -0.60 -16.86
CA LEU A 586 2.24 -1.56 -17.15
C LEU A 586 0.90 -1.07 -16.61
N SER A 587 -0.15 -1.26 -17.39
CA SER A 587 -1.48 -0.75 -17.10
C SER A 587 -2.10 -1.31 -15.81
N ASN A 588 -1.72 -2.53 -15.42
CA ASN A 588 -2.07 -3.14 -14.13
C ASN A 588 -1.30 -2.53 -12.94
N SER A 589 -0.10 -2.01 -13.18
CA SER A 589 0.78 -1.35 -12.21
C SER A 589 0.55 0.16 -12.11
N GLN A 590 -0.10 0.77 -13.10
CA GLN A 590 -0.48 2.18 -13.07
C GLN A 590 -1.41 2.48 -11.88
N GLY A 591 -0.92 3.29 -10.96
CA GLY A 591 -1.71 3.85 -9.87
C GLY A 591 -1.92 2.95 -8.65
N SER A 592 -1.23 1.82 -8.46
CA SER A 592 -1.37 1.05 -7.20
C SER A 592 -0.04 0.64 -6.55
N SER A 593 1.05 0.58 -7.32
CA SER A 593 2.37 0.15 -6.84
C SER A 593 3.36 1.31 -6.63
N GLY A 594 3.07 2.52 -7.11
CA GLY A 594 4.03 3.64 -7.05
C GLY A 594 5.18 3.52 -8.06
N VAL A 595 5.09 2.58 -9.01
CA VAL A 595 6.12 2.31 -10.02
C VAL A 595 6.56 3.57 -10.78
N ALA A 596 5.59 4.39 -11.20
CA ALA A 596 5.89 5.63 -11.91
C ALA A 596 6.74 6.59 -11.07
N ASP A 597 6.43 6.71 -9.78
CA ASP A 597 7.17 7.61 -8.88
C ASP A 597 8.58 7.07 -8.62
N ILE A 598 8.75 5.74 -8.54
CA ILE A 598 10.06 5.06 -8.41
C ILE A 598 10.94 5.31 -9.64
N VAL A 599 10.42 5.05 -10.85
CA VAL A 599 11.17 5.27 -12.11
C VAL A 599 11.53 6.74 -12.27
N PHE A 600 10.61 7.65 -11.94
CA PHE A 600 10.84 9.09 -12.05
C PHE A 600 11.87 9.61 -11.04
N GLN A 601 11.85 9.10 -9.80
CA GLN A 601 12.86 9.45 -8.80
C GLN A 601 14.24 8.95 -9.21
N ALA A 602 14.37 7.71 -9.67
CA ALA A 602 15.64 7.18 -10.18
C ALA A 602 16.15 8.03 -11.37
N MET A 603 15.25 8.47 -12.24
CA MET A 603 15.59 9.35 -13.36
C MET A 603 16.13 10.71 -12.89
N VAL A 604 15.41 11.43 -12.03
CA VAL A 604 15.76 12.82 -11.68
C VAL A 604 16.83 12.90 -10.61
N ARG A 605 16.87 11.99 -9.64
CA ARG A 605 17.84 12.04 -8.54
C ARG A 605 19.15 11.34 -8.87
N THR A 606 19.08 10.18 -9.54
CA THR A 606 20.26 9.34 -9.76
C THR A 606 20.83 9.50 -11.17
N CYS A 607 19.98 9.53 -12.21
CA CYS A 607 20.45 9.54 -13.60
C CYS A 607 20.74 10.95 -14.12
N PHE A 608 19.86 11.92 -13.88
CA PHE A 608 19.96 13.30 -14.36
C PHE A 608 19.68 14.34 -13.26
N PRO A 609 20.55 14.43 -12.23
CA PRO A 609 20.39 15.43 -11.16
C PRO A 609 20.43 16.88 -11.68
N ALA A 610 21.14 17.15 -12.78
CA ALA A 610 21.21 18.48 -13.40
C ALA A 610 19.99 18.84 -14.28
N GLY A 611 19.04 17.92 -14.44
CA GLY A 611 17.81 18.14 -15.19
C GLY A 611 17.71 17.35 -16.50
N VAL A 612 16.47 17.03 -16.88
CA VAL A 612 16.11 16.30 -18.09
C VAL A 612 14.86 16.93 -18.71
N CYS A 613 14.72 16.89 -20.04
CA CYS A 613 13.52 17.34 -20.72
C CYS A 613 12.75 16.20 -21.40
N TRP A 614 11.46 16.41 -21.60
CA TRP A 614 10.61 15.47 -22.35
C TRP A 614 9.43 16.20 -22.98
N ARG A 615 8.75 15.50 -23.89
CA ARG A 615 7.48 15.98 -24.44
C ARG A 615 6.35 15.00 -24.15
N SER A 616 5.15 15.52 -24.08
CA SER A 616 3.92 14.75 -23.99
C SER A 616 2.85 15.38 -24.87
N ARG A 617 1.92 14.56 -25.39
CA ARG A 617 0.78 15.07 -26.17
C ARG A 617 -0.12 15.92 -25.29
N LYS A 618 -0.72 16.98 -25.83
CA LYS A 618 -1.59 17.89 -25.06
C LYS A 618 -2.77 17.19 -24.38
N ASP A 619 -3.31 16.17 -25.02
CA ASP A 619 -4.47 15.37 -24.57
C ASP A 619 -4.08 14.17 -23.68
N ASN A 620 -2.80 13.98 -23.38
CA ASN A 620 -2.37 12.89 -22.51
C ASN A 620 -2.90 13.06 -21.07
N PRO A 621 -3.70 12.13 -20.53
CA PRO A 621 -4.23 12.21 -19.16
C PRO A 621 -3.14 12.27 -18.09
N VAL A 622 -1.93 11.78 -18.40
CA VAL A 622 -0.77 11.81 -17.49
C VAL A 622 -0.19 13.22 -17.33
N ASN A 623 -0.55 14.18 -18.20
CA ASN A 623 -0.02 15.55 -18.11
C ASN A 623 -0.23 16.18 -16.73
N LYS A 624 -1.36 15.93 -16.06
CA LYS A 624 -1.58 16.41 -14.69
C LYS A 624 -0.48 15.94 -13.73
N TRP A 625 -0.07 14.68 -13.86
CA TRP A 625 0.99 14.07 -13.05
C TRP A 625 2.37 14.67 -13.40
N TYR A 626 2.64 14.94 -14.68
CA TYR A 626 3.86 15.64 -15.11
C TYR A 626 3.90 17.08 -14.61
N PHE A 627 2.80 17.83 -14.74
CA PHE A 627 2.71 19.21 -14.26
C PHE A 627 3.09 19.33 -12.80
N GLU A 628 2.66 18.39 -11.97
CA GLU A 628 2.95 18.34 -10.53
C GLU A 628 4.45 18.11 -10.22
N ARG A 629 5.21 17.50 -11.14
CA ARG A 629 6.58 17.01 -10.93
C ARG A 629 7.66 17.74 -11.72
N SER A 630 7.30 18.35 -12.84
CA SER A 630 8.20 19.21 -13.61
C SER A 630 8.45 20.52 -12.88
N GLU A 631 9.63 21.10 -13.07
CA GLU A 631 9.92 22.46 -12.63
C GLU A 631 9.24 23.49 -13.53
N GLY A 632 9.18 23.21 -14.84
CA GLY A 632 8.43 24.03 -15.77
C GLY A 632 7.90 23.26 -16.97
N THR A 633 6.99 23.93 -17.68
CA THR A 633 6.27 23.38 -18.83
C THR A 633 6.08 24.43 -19.91
N TRP A 634 6.07 24.00 -21.17
CA TRP A 634 5.87 24.87 -22.32
C TRP A 634 5.04 24.19 -23.39
N MET A 635 3.98 24.85 -23.84
CA MET A 635 3.24 24.38 -25.00
C MET A 635 3.98 24.80 -26.26
N VAL A 636 4.55 23.82 -26.97
CA VAL A 636 5.35 24.10 -28.16
C VAL A 636 4.44 24.65 -29.26
N PRO A 637 4.66 25.90 -29.74
CA PRO A 637 3.81 26.52 -30.75
C PRO A 637 3.76 25.68 -32.03
N GLU A 638 2.60 25.72 -32.69
CA GLU A 638 2.35 25.02 -33.97
C GLU A 638 2.56 23.50 -33.91
N SER A 639 2.43 22.92 -32.72
CA SER A 639 2.53 21.47 -32.52
C SER A 639 1.49 20.95 -31.53
N ASN A 640 1.32 19.62 -31.49
CA ASN A 640 0.49 18.94 -30.49
C ASN A 640 1.28 18.56 -29.21
N TRP A 641 2.47 19.12 -29.03
CA TRP A 641 3.39 18.76 -27.95
C TRP A 641 3.42 19.79 -26.84
N THR A 642 3.47 19.30 -25.61
CA THR A 642 3.83 20.07 -24.42
C THR A 642 5.19 19.55 -23.94
N MET A 643 6.16 20.45 -23.86
CA MET A 643 7.47 20.20 -23.29
C MET A 643 7.41 20.36 -21.77
N PHE A 644 8.11 19.49 -21.06
CA PHE A 644 8.31 19.51 -19.62
C PHE A 644 9.80 19.35 -19.33
N TRP A 645 10.27 19.90 -18.22
CA TRP A 645 11.65 19.72 -17.78
C TRP A 645 11.79 19.73 -16.27
N THR A 646 12.93 19.19 -15.81
CA THR A 646 13.49 19.39 -14.48
C THR A 646 14.85 20.08 -14.60
N GLY A 647 15.38 20.61 -13.50
CA GLY A 647 16.63 21.35 -13.45
C GLY A 647 16.46 22.86 -13.58
N GLU A 648 17.20 23.57 -12.74
CA GLU A 648 17.18 25.04 -12.65
C GLU A 648 17.85 25.72 -13.85
N GLY A 649 17.54 27.00 -14.04
CA GLY A 649 18.22 27.86 -15.03
C GLY A 649 17.90 27.55 -16.51
N VAL A 650 16.98 26.63 -16.80
CA VAL A 650 16.61 26.26 -18.18
C VAL A 650 16.01 27.44 -18.95
N VAL A 651 15.18 28.27 -18.31
CA VAL A 651 14.54 29.43 -18.96
C VAL A 651 15.50 30.62 -19.08
N GLU A 652 16.41 30.77 -18.11
CA GLU A 652 17.39 31.86 -18.07
C GLU A 652 18.51 31.63 -19.09
N GLY A 653 18.90 30.36 -19.30
CA GLY A 653 19.85 29.93 -20.31
C GLY A 653 19.21 29.84 -21.69
N ARG A 654 19.13 30.96 -22.43
CA ARG A 654 18.51 31.04 -23.77
C ARG A 654 18.94 29.92 -24.74
N GLY A 655 20.22 29.54 -24.74
CA GLY A 655 20.73 28.43 -25.57
C GLY A 655 20.17 27.06 -25.15
N ARG A 656 20.19 26.74 -23.86
CA ARG A 656 19.64 25.48 -23.31
C ARG A 656 18.14 25.37 -23.57
N TRP A 657 17.41 26.48 -23.44
CA TRP A 657 15.99 26.55 -23.80
C TRP A 657 15.73 26.21 -25.27
N GLU A 658 16.44 26.90 -26.17
CA GLU A 658 16.29 26.71 -27.62
C GLU A 658 16.64 25.26 -28.02
N ASP A 659 17.66 24.68 -27.40
CA ASP A 659 18.06 23.28 -27.61
C ASP A 659 16.98 22.29 -27.13
N TYR A 660 16.36 22.52 -25.96
CA TYR A 660 15.28 21.68 -25.44
C TYR A 660 14.04 21.73 -26.33
N VAL A 661 13.65 22.93 -26.78
CA VAL A 661 12.55 23.12 -27.73
C VAL A 661 12.87 22.45 -29.06
N GLY A 662 14.11 22.57 -29.52
CA GLY A 662 14.63 21.93 -30.73
C GLY A 662 14.52 20.41 -30.68
N ALA A 663 15.01 19.78 -29.61
CA ALA A 663 14.89 18.34 -29.39
C ALA A 663 13.42 17.88 -29.36
N CYS A 664 12.56 18.59 -28.61
CA CYS A 664 11.13 18.26 -28.52
C CYS A 664 10.38 18.36 -29.86
N ARG A 665 10.83 19.23 -30.77
CA ARG A 665 10.29 19.35 -32.13
C ARG A 665 10.86 18.30 -33.08
N GLY A 666 12.15 18.00 -32.97
CA GLY A 666 12.88 17.15 -33.93
C GLY A 666 12.63 15.65 -33.80
N VAL A 667 12.26 15.16 -32.61
CA VAL A 667 12.05 13.71 -32.42
C VAL A 667 10.83 13.23 -33.23
N GLY A 668 11.03 12.23 -34.10
CA GLY A 668 9.97 11.62 -34.92
C GLY A 668 9.17 10.54 -34.17
N PRO A 669 7.92 10.24 -34.58
CA PRO A 669 7.15 9.11 -34.06
C PRO A 669 7.78 7.77 -34.48
N SER A 670 7.58 6.71 -33.69
CA SER A 670 8.15 5.38 -33.96
C SER A 670 7.11 4.25 -33.87
N TRP A 671 5.84 4.57 -34.13
CA TRP A 671 4.73 3.61 -34.08
C TRP A 671 4.58 2.86 -35.40
N ALA A 672 4.13 1.61 -35.34
CA ALA A 672 3.93 0.77 -36.52
C ALA A 672 2.78 1.24 -37.41
N ASP A 673 1.82 2.01 -36.87
CA ASP A 673 0.75 2.62 -37.63
C ASP A 673 1.22 3.92 -38.30
N LYS A 674 1.71 3.82 -39.53
CA LYS A 674 2.09 4.99 -40.34
C LYS A 674 0.84 5.81 -40.68
N GLY A 675 0.80 7.08 -40.26
CA GLY A 675 -0.12 8.08 -40.82
C GLY A 675 -1.39 8.39 -40.03
N ARG A 676 -1.43 8.25 -38.68
CA ARG A 676 -2.46 8.96 -37.92
C ARG A 676 -2.19 10.47 -37.98
N VAL A 677 -3.23 11.24 -38.33
CA VAL A 677 -3.22 12.73 -38.41
C VAL A 677 -2.74 13.41 -37.12
N ALA A 678 -2.70 12.65 -36.01
CA ALA A 678 -2.28 13.15 -34.71
C ALA A 678 -0.76 13.07 -34.44
N ASP A 679 0.04 12.34 -35.23
CA ASP A 679 1.46 12.09 -34.93
C ASP A 679 2.42 13.23 -35.31
#